data_AF-A0A841Y0I7-F1
#
_entry.id   AF-A0A841Y0I7-F1
#
_cell.length_a   1.000
_cell.length_b   1.000
_cell.length_c   1.000
_cell.angle_alpha   90.00
_cell.angle_beta   90.00
_cell.angle_gamma   90.00
#
_symmetry.space_group_name_H-M   'P 1'
#
loop_
_entity.id
_entity.type
_entity.pdbx_description
1 polymer ?
#
loop_
_entity_poly.entity_id
_entity_poly.type
_entity_poly.pdbx_seq_one_letter_code
_entity_poly.pdbx_strand_id
1 'polypeptide(L)'
;MLVSYQWVKEYFPNLAVSAEELGERITRGGIEIEGVEHLDAELSGIVVGEVLTCEKHPNADTLNKCTVSVGEVEPVQIICGAPNVAAGQKVVVARVGAKLPGGIKIKRAKLRGEVSEGMICSLQELGFEGKTIPKAVADGIFVLPEEVVVGSDASALLGLDDAILDMAITPNRADALSMIGVAYEVGAIVDQKPELKAVPAPETQGDVADYVAVRVQDTDTTPFYGMQVIKDVTIGTSPLWLQTKLMKAGIRPHNNVVDITNYICLKYGQPLHAFDYARLGSKEIVVRLATDGEEIVTLDGETRKLNAGHTVITNGLAPIAIAGVMGGESSEVIETTTTVALEGAIFASSYVGKASRELNLRTEASIRYDKGSDAWKVEQALQHGAALIAELTGGTLVGGVASVDNREKVVNKIETTLTRINRVLGTEISNTEIVSIFAKLQFDLEINGDELAITVPSRRWDITIEADIFEEVARIYGYDKIPSTLPISISAGHLTTEQAARRTIRRYLEGAGLNQALTYSLTSKEAATQLALSTETAVALSMPMSEEHSHLRTSIVLQLLKAASYNVARNNNSVALYELGTVFYATEGDNLPLETEHLAGLITGNWQENDWQKQVKKVDFFVLKGIIEGVVTKLGLTDQLEWKQAEKQDLHPGRTASIWLAGKEIGYLAQVHPSLATELDLKETYVFELNAAELLAAPKTAVTYHTIPRYPAMTRDIALLVNKDVSQAALENEIKSQAGKLLHNIQLFDIFEGEKLGADKKSMAYTLTFLDPDRTLTDEEVTKANQTIVSALESKFDAVIR
;
A
#
# COMPACT_ATOMS: atom_id res chain seq x y z
N MET A 1 10.66 7.06 11.68
CA MET A 1 11.75 6.92 12.68
C MET A 1 11.67 8.13 13.55
N LEU A 2 11.50 7.92 14.85
CA LEU A 2 11.29 9.01 15.79
C LEU A 2 12.64 9.61 16.21
N VAL A 3 12.82 10.90 15.92
CA VAL A 3 14.06 11.64 16.17
C VAL A 3 13.81 12.75 17.16
N SER A 4 14.46 12.66 18.32
CA SER A 4 14.49 13.72 19.32
C SER A 4 15.28 14.93 18.81
N TYR A 5 14.64 16.10 18.81
CA TYR A 5 15.28 17.36 18.44
C TYR A 5 16.36 17.78 19.44
N GLN A 6 16.16 17.53 20.74
CA GLN A 6 17.23 17.70 21.74
C GLN A 6 18.45 16.83 21.43
N TRP A 7 18.25 15.57 20.99
CA TRP A 7 19.37 14.71 20.61
C TRP A 7 20.08 15.22 19.34
N VAL A 8 19.35 15.82 18.38
CA VAL A 8 19.97 16.55 17.27
C VAL A 8 20.84 17.71 17.78
N LYS A 9 20.34 18.49 18.76
CA LYS A 9 21.11 19.59 19.39
C LYS A 9 22.37 19.14 20.11
N GLU A 10 22.47 17.88 20.55
CA GLU A 10 23.73 17.34 21.09
C GLU A 10 24.86 17.33 20.04
N TYR A 11 24.51 17.19 18.75
CA TYR A 11 25.47 17.28 17.64
C TYR A 11 25.64 18.70 17.10
N PHE A 12 24.66 19.58 17.37
CA PHE A 12 24.63 20.97 16.92
C PHE A 12 24.24 21.93 18.07
N PRO A 13 25.14 22.20 19.03
CA PRO A 13 24.81 23.02 20.20
C PRO A 13 24.32 24.44 19.89
N ASN A 14 24.71 24.97 18.73
CA ASN A 14 24.35 26.31 18.25
C ASN A 14 23.26 26.30 17.15
N LEU A 15 22.46 25.24 17.07
CA LEU A 15 21.38 25.12 16.08
C LEU A 15 20.31 26.20 16.31
N ALA A 16 20.18 27.12 15.35
CA ALA A 16 19.29 28.28 15.46
C ALA A 16 17.86 28.06 14.93
N VAL A 17 17.65 27.04 14.09
CA VAL A 17 16.36 26.75 13.46
C VAL A 17 15.44 26.00 14.41
N SER A 18 14.12 26.25 14.39
CA SER A 18 13.15 25.50 15.19
C SER A 18 13.01 24.04 14.70
N ALA A 19 12.32 23.19 15.47
CA ALA A 19 12.08 21.80 15.07
C ALA A 19 11.20 21.71 13.80
N GLU A 20 10.21 22.60 13.67
CA GLU A 20 9.32 22.68 12.50
C GLU A 20 10.07 23.17 11.26
N GLU A 21 10.90 24.21 11.41
CA GLU A 21 11.71 24.72 10.31
C GLU A 21 12.74 23.68 9.87
N LEU A 22 13.37 22.98 10.82
CA LEU A 22 14.26 21.87 10.51
C LEU A 22 13.50 20.77 9.75
N GLY A 23 12.28 20.43 10.19
CA GLY A 23 11.47 19.40 9.54
C GLY A 23 11.07 19.73 8.10
N GLU A 24 10.71 20.99 7.83
CA GLU A 24 10.44 21.48 6.47
C GLU A 24 11.68 21.34 5.57
N ARG A 25 12.85 21.74 6.07
CA ARG A 25 14.10 21.68 5.32
C ARG A 25 14.55 20.24 5.04
N ILE A 26 14.37 19.33 6.00
CA ILE A 26 14.65 17.89 5.81
C ILE A 26 13.72 17.29 4.75
N THR A 27 12.43 17.62 4.79
CA THR A 27 11.46 17.20 3.77
C THR A 27 11.88 17.63 2.38
N ARG A 28 12.31 18.89 2.22
CA ARG A 28 12.82 19.40 0.95
C ARG A 28 14.13 18.76 0.50
N GLY A 29 14.93 18.26 1.46
CA GLY A 29 16.19 17.55 1.21
C GLY A 29 16.03 16.08 0.80
N GLY A 30 14.80 15.54 0.81
CA GLY A 30 14.46 14.21 0.31
C GLY A 30 14.04 13.19 1.36
N ILE A 31 13.95 13.56 2.65
CA ILE A 31 13.39 12.70 3.69
C ILE A 31 12.12 13.33 4.24
N GLU A 32 10.98 12.72 3.98
CA GLU A 32 9.69 13.23 4.45
C GLU A 32 9.60 13.21 5.99
N ILE A 33 9.15 14.32 6.56
CA ILE A 33 8.77 14.44 7.96
C ILE A 33 7.25 14.35 8.04
N GLU A 34 6.72 13.23 8.54
CA GLU A 34 5.27 13.00 8.65
C GLU A 34 4.64 13.95 9.68
N GLY A 35 5.40 14.34 10.70
CA GLY A 35 4.97 15.29 11.72
C GLY A 35 6.08 15.71 12.68
N VAL A 36 5.83 16.80 13.40
CA VAL A 36 6.64 17.27 14.53
C VAL A 36 5.74 17.33 15.77
N GLU A 37 5.97 16.42 16.71
CA GLU A 37 5.19 16.33 17.95
C GLU A 37 5.94 17.00 19.11
N HIS A 38 5.28 17.91 19.84
CA HIS A 38 5.83 18.53 21.05
C HIS A 38 5.27 17.84 22.28
N LEU A 39 6.15 17.18 23.06
CA LEU A 39 5.73 16.37 24.20
C LEU A 39 5.25 17.23 25.40
N ASP A 40 5.65 18.51 25.46
CA ASP A 40 5.29 19.46 26.52
C ASP A 40 4.11 20.38 26.20
N ALA A 41 3.56 20.32 24.98
CA ALA A 41 2.57 21.28 24.50
C ALA A 41 1.35 21.44 25.43
N GLU A 42 0.96 20.36 26.10
CA GLU A 42 -0.16 20.34 27.05
C GLU A 42 0.27 20.25 28.53
N LEU A 43 1.57 20.19 28.80
CA LEU A 43 2.13 20.02 30.14
C LEU A 43 2.47 21.36 30.79
N SER A 44 2.03 21.55 32.04
CA SER A 44 2.49 22.69 32.84
C SER A 44 2.35 22.39 34.33
N GLY A 45 3.25 22.91 35.16
CA GLY A 45 3.15 22.77 36.62
C GLY A 45 3.48 21.37 37.15
N ILE A 46 4.35 20.64 36.44
CA ILE A 46 4.82 19.31 36.82
C ILE A 46 6.17 19.45 37.54
N VAL A 47 6.29 18.92 38.74
CA VAL A 47 7.51 19.04 39.56
C VAL A 47 7.91 17.72 40.18
N VAL A 48 9.15 17.65 40.63
CA VAL A 48 9.63 16.56 41.49
C VAL A 48 9.06 16.74 42.90
N GLY A 49 8.45 15.70 43.45
CA GLY A 49 8.01 15.64 44.84
C GLY A 49 8.65 14.50 45.61
N GLU A 50 8.64 14.58 46.94
CA GLU A 50 9.07 13.50 47.85
C GLU A 50 7.91 13.10 48.77
N VAL A 51 7.56 11.82 48.77
CA VAL A 51 6.50 11.28 49.61
C VAL A 51 7.01 11.14 51.04
N LEU A 52 6.68 12.09 51.92
CA LEU A 52 7.10 12.09 53.32
C LEU A 52 6.39 11.00 54.13
N THR A 53 5.08 10.84 53.93
CA THR A 53 4.27 9.80 54.57
C THR A 53 3.29 9.20 53.57
N CYS A 54 2.98 7.91 53.74
CA CYS A 54 2.01 7.18 52.94
C CYS A 54 1.13 6.33 53.88
N GLU A 55 -0.08 6.81 54.16
CA GLU A 55 -1.04 6.14 55.03
C GLU A 55 -2.19 5.55 54.23
N LYS A 56 -2.82 4.48 54.69
CA LYS A 56 -4.04 3.96 54.07
C LYS A 56 -5.16 5.00 54.17
N HIS A 57 -5.91 5.17 53.07
CA HIS A 57 -7.02 6.10 53.05
C HIS A 57 -8.14 5.62 54.00
N PRO A 58 -8.67 6.48 54.89
CA PRO A 58 -9.60 6.07 55.97
C PRO A 58 -10.92 5.48 55.45
N ASN A 59 -11.35 5.90 54.27
CA ASN A 59 -12.63 5.51 53.66
C ASN A 59 -12.49 4.79 52.30
N ALA A 60 -11.30 4.26 51.95
CA ALA A 60 -11.10 3.57 50.66
C ALA A 60 -9.92 2.58 50.70
N ASP A 61 -10.17 1.30 50.43
CA ASP A 61 -9.18 0.23 50.57
C ASP A 61 -8.03 0.30 49.54
N THR A 62 -8.32 0.84 48.36
CA THR A 62 -7.40 0.93 47.21
C THR A 62 -6.68 2.28 47.10
N LEU A 63 -6.93 3.23 48.01
CA LEU A 63 -6.31 4.55 47.99
C LEU A 63 -5.36 4.73 49.18
N ASN A 64 -4.32 5.52 48.95
CA ASN A 64 -3.38 5.96 49.97
C ASN A 64 -3.44 7.48 50.11
N LYS A 65 -3.36 7.97 51.34
CA LYS A 65 -3.24 9.38 51.71
C LYS A 65 -1.76 9.68 51.90
N CYS A 66 -1.19 10.47 50.99
CA CYS A 66 0.22 10.79 50.97
C CYS A 66 0.45 12.25 51.38
N THR A 67 1.44 12.51 52.21
CA THR A 67 1.96 13.87 52.45
C THR A 67 3.21 14.03 51.61
N VAL A 68 3.21 14.98 50.67
CA VAL A 68 4.26 15.11 49.64
C VAL A 68 4.92 16.48 49.73
N SER A 69 6.24 16.50 49.87
CA SER A 69 7.04 17.72 49.75
C SER A 69 7.24 18.03 48.27
N VAL A 70 6.94 19.25 47.84
CA VAL A 70 7.10 19.70 46.43
C VAL A 70 8.07 20.87 46.30
N GLY A 71 8.92 21.10 47.31
CA GLY A 71 9.88 22.21 47.35
C GLY A 71 9.30 23.54 47.89
N GLU A 72 8.09 23.51 48.44
CA GLU A 72 7.47 24.62 49.18
C GLU A 72 7.66 24.42 50.70
N VAL A 73 7.39 25.47 51.48
CA VAL A 73 7.58 25.46 52.96
C VAL A 73 6.67 24.43 53.64
N GLU A 74 5.44 24.27 53.15
CA GLU A 74 4.45 23.35 53.69
C GLU A 74 4.26 22.19 52.70
N PRO A 75 4.27 20.91 53.14
CA PRO A 75 3.97 19.78 52.29
C PRO A 75 2.48 19.71 51.94
N VAL A 76 2.15 19.12 50.79
CA VAL A 76 0.77 19.02 50.28
C VAL A 76 0.20 17.62 50.50
N GLN A 77 -1.11 17.52 50.73
CA GLN A 77 -1.79 16.22 50.82
C GLN A 77 -2.24 15.77 49.42
N ILE A 78 -1.82 14.58 48.98
CA ILE A 78 -2.21 14.00 47.69
C ILE A 78 -2.76 12.59 47.92
N ILE A 79 -3.90 12.29 47.32
CA ILE A 79 -4.50 10.96 47.33
C ILE A 79 -4.00 10.19 46.10
N CYS A 80 -3.37 9.04 46.31
CA CYS A 80 -2.81 8.21 45.24
C CYS A 80 -3.34 6.77 45.33
N GLY A 81 -3.78 6.23 44.21
CA GLY A 81 -4.26 4.84 44.10
C GLY A 81 -3.23 3.85 43.56
N ALA A 82 -2.03 4.31 43.21
CA ALA A 82 -1.03 3.44 42.60
C ALA A 82 -0.50 2.41 43.61
N PRO A 83 -0.37 1.14 43.23
CA PRO A 83 0.02 0.08 44.15
C PRO A 83 1.47 0.20 44.64
N ASN A 84 2.31 0.92 43.89
CA ASN A 84 3.74 1.08 44.14
C ASN A 84 4.11 2.38 44.91
N VAL A 85 3.14 3.18 45.36
CA VAL A 85 3.41 4.39 46.15
C VAL A 85 3.83 4.06 47.59
N ALA A 86 4.94 4.64 48.05
CA ALA A 86 5.47 4.44 49.39
C ALA A 86 6.19 5.68 49.93
N ALA A 87 6.30 5.79 51.26
CA ALA A 87 7.08 6.86 51.89
C ALA A 87 8.57 6.75 51.55
N GLY A 88 9.24 7.89 51.42
CA GLY A 88 10.65 8.02 51.01
C GLY A 88 10.87 8.08 49.50
N GLN A 89 9.84 7.86 48.68
CA GLN A 89 9.98 7.89 47.22
C GLN A 89 10.00 9.32 46.67
N LYS A 90 10.91 9.58 45.73
CA LYS A 90 10.83 10.75 44.85
C LYS A 90 9.94 10.42 43.65
N VAL A 91 8.98 11.29 43.34
CA VAL A 91 7.91 11.02 42.38
C VAL A 91 7.61 12.25 41.53
N VAL A 92 6.92 12.07 40.41
CA VAL A 92 6.46 13.17 39.56
C VAL A 92 5.10 13.67 40.06
N VAL A 93 4.98 14.96 40.34
CA VAL A 93 3.77 15.58 40.91
C VAL A 93 3.23 16.66 40.01
N ALA A 94 1.97 16.54 39.60
CA ALA A 94 1.21 17.62 38.99
C ALA A 94 0.52 18.46 40.07
N ARG A 95 0.91 19.73 40.19
CA ARG A 95 0.38 20.66 41.21
C ARG A 95 -1.04 21.13 40.90
N VAL A 96 -1.72 21.71 41.87
CA VAL A 96 -2.98 22.43 41.60
C VAL A 96 -2.74 23.55 40.58
N GLY A 97 -3.55 23.58 39.52
CA GLY A 97 -3.37 24.47 38.37
C GLY A 97 -2.55 23.88 37.22
N ALA A 98 -1.91 22.73 37.42
CA ALA A 98 -1.19 22.01 36.38
C ALA A 98 -2.12 21.56 35.25
N LYS A 99 -1.51 21.34 34.08
CA LYS A 99 -2.17 20.77 32.90
C LYS A 99 -1.46 19.49 32.50
N LEU A 100 -2.25 18.48 32.15
CA LEU A 100 -1.82 17.19 31.63
C LEU A 100 -2.42 16.97 30.23
N PRO A 101 -1.86 16.03 29.45
CA PRO A 101 -2.35 15.72 28.11
C PRO A 101 -3.83 15.32 28.10
N GLY A 102 -4.53 15.61 27.00
CA GLY A 102 -5.97 15.45 26.87
C GLY A 102 -6.77 16.58 27.51
N GLY A 103 -6.13 17.73 27.78
CA GLY A 103 -6.78 18.92 28.36
C GLY A 103 -7.15 18.80 29.84
N ILE A 104 -6.56 17.85 30.57
CA ILE A 104 -6.85 17.62 31.99
C ILE A 104 -6.22 18.75 32.83
N LYS A 105 -7.05 19.46 33.61
CA LYS A 105 -6.59 20.51 34.55
C LYS A 105 -6.65 20.00 35.98
N ILE A 106 -5.51 20.02 36.68
CA ILE A 106 -5.43 19.60 38.08
C ILE A 106 -6.06 20.66 38.97
N LYS A 107 -7.02 20.25 39.79
CA LYS A 107 -7.75 21.10 40.74
C LYS A 107 -7.71 20.47 42.12
N ARG A 108 -7.76 21.31 43.15
CA ARG A 108 -8.02 20.86 44.51
C ARG A 108 -9.41 20.21 44.57
N ALA A 109 -9.46 18.94 44.95
CA ALA A 109 -10.70 18.16 44.99
C ALA A 109 -10.75 17.29 46.24
N LYS A 110 -11.94 16.79 46.59
CA LYS A 110 -12.10 15.76 47.61
C LYS A 110 -12.29 14.40 46.95
N LEU A 111 -11.41 13.44 47.25
CA LEU A 111 -11.57 12.05 46.86
C LEU A 111 -11.97 11.26 48.10
N ARG A 112 -13.16 10.63 48.06
CA ARG A 112 -13.68 9.78 49.15
C ARG A 112 -13.64 10.42 50.56
N GLY A 113 -13.80 11.74 50.62
CA GLY A 113 -13.87 12.51 51.87
C GLY A 113 -12.59 13.28 52.22
N GLU A 114 -11.43 12.82 51.73
CA GLU A 114 -10.13 13.45 51.95
C GLU A 114 -9.78 14.45 50.85
N VAL A 115 -9.06 15.51 51.19
CA VAL A 115 -8.61 16.53 50.23
C VAL A 115 -7.39 16.01 49.46
N SER A 116 -7.36 16.21 48.14
CA SER A 116 -6.18 16.02 47.28
C SER A 116 -5.81 17.34 46.64
N GLU A 117 -4.57 17.78 46.86
CA GLU A 117 -3.98 19.05 46.40
C GLU A 117 -2.95 18.81 45.29
N GLY A 118 -3.29 17.89 44.38
CA GLY A 118 -2.43 17.50 43.28
C GLY A 118 -2.69 16.07 42.85
N MET A 119 -1.78 15.55 42.03
CA MET A 119 -1.75 14.18 41.53
C MET A 119 -0.30 13.70 41.45
N ILE A 120 -0.03 12.47 41.89
CA ILE A 120 1.24 11.79 41.61
C ILE A 120 1.05 11.06 40.28
N CYS A 121 1.92 11.32 39.31
CA CYS A 121 1.70 10.92 37.92
C CYS A 121 2.43 9.62 37.56
N SER A 122 1.76 8.81 36.75
CA SER A 122 2.35 7.76 35.92
C SER A 122 2.99 8.36 34.66
N LEU A 123 3.83 7.59 33.97
CA LEU A 123 4.41 8.03 32.68
C LEU A 123 3.35 8.21 31.59
N GLN A 124 2.28 7.40 31.61
CA GLN A 124 1.20 7.47 30.64
C GLN A 124 0.38 8.77 30.78
N GLU A 125 0.11 9.18 32.02
CA GLU A 125 -0.56 10.47 32.30
C GLU A 125 0.29 11.68 31.92
N LEU A 126 1.61 11.51 31.77
CA LEU A 126 2.53 12.54 31.32
C LEU A 126 2.70 12.57 29.78
N GLY A 127 2.07 11.64 29.05
CA GLY A 127 2.06 11.63 27.59
C GLY A 127 2.94 10.57 26.93
N PHE A 128 3.64 9.72 27.69
CA PHE A 128 4.34 8.57 27.07
C PHE A 128 3.33 7.52 26.59
N GLU A 129 3.57 6.97 25.40
CA GLU A 129 2.74 5.89 24.87
C GLU A 129 2.84 4.63 25.76
N GLY A 130 1.70 3.99 26.04
CA GLY A 130 1.68 2.79 26.90
C GLY A 130 2.59 1.65 26.44
N LYS A 131 2.84 1.53 25.13
CA LYS A 131 3.75 0.51 24.58
C LYS A 131 5.23 0.81 24.84
N THR A 132 5.63 2.07 25.04
CA THR A 132 7.04 2.45 25.30
C THR A 132 7.39 2.47 26.78
N ILE A 133 6.39 2.47 27.66
CA ILE A 133 6.58 2.45 29.12
C ILE A 133 7.15 1.09 29.58
N PRO A 134 8.17 1.06 30.47
CA PRO A 134 8.68 -0.17 31.05
C PRO A 134 7.59 -0.93 31.83
N LYS A 135 7.54 -2.26 31.67
CA LYS A 135 6.51 -3.11 32.31
C LYS A 135 6.46 -2.93 33.84
N ALA A 136 7.60 -2.71 34.49
CA ALA A 136 7.71 -2.56 35.94
C ALA A 136 6.94 -1.34 36.49
N VAL A 137 6.67 -0.33 35.66
CA VAL A 137 5.97 0.90 36.05
C VAL A 137 4.69 1.16 35.25
N ALA A 138 4.29 0.22 34.38
CA ALA A 138 3.13 0.38 33.49
C ALA A 138 1.80 0.55 34.25
N ASP A 139 1.65 -0.13 35.39
CA ASP A 139 0.43 -0.12 36.21
C ASP A 139 0.54 0.81 37.45
N GLY A 140 1.52 1.73 37.48
CA GLY A 140 1.83 2.52 38.68
C GLY A 140 2.38 3.92 38.42
N ILE A 141 2.76 4.61 39.50
CA ILE A 141 3.43 5.91 39.42
C ILE A 141 4.89 5.76 39.01
N PHE A 142 5.47 6.84 38.46
CA PHE A 142 6.90 6.87 38.18
C PHE A 142 7.71 7.30 39.40
N VAL A 143 8.58 6.41 39.87
CA VAL A 143 9.52 6.68 40.96
C VAL A 143 10.85 7.14 40.37
N LEU A 144 11.29 8.32 40.76
CA LEU A 144 12.52 8.95 40.30
C LEU A 144 13.73 8.46 41.13
N PRO A 145 14.95 8.48 40.55
CA PRO A 145 16.18 8.20 41.29
C PRO A 145 16.37 9.12 42.50
N GLU A 146 17.03 8.65 43.56
CA GLU A 146 17.22 9.43 44.80
C GLU A 146 17.98 10.75 44.61
N GLU A 147 18.78 10.88 43.55
CA GLU A 147 19.67 12.03 43.33
C GLU A 147 18.94 13.31 42.86
N VAL A 148 17.65 13.22 42.51
CA VAL A 148 16.90 14.35 41.93
C VAL A 148 16.48 15.37 42.99
N VAL A 149 16.44 16.65 42.64
CA VAL A 149 16.12 17.74 43.60
C VAL A 149 14.62 17.93 43.72
N VAL A 150 14.08 17.88 44.94
CA VAL A 150 12.65 18.13 45.19
C VAL A 150 12.28 19.57 44.81
N GLY A 151 11.19 19.72 44.07
CA GLY A 151 10.68 20.99 43.56
C GLY A 151 11.26 21.44 42.22
N SER A 152 12.22 20.72 41.64
CA SER A 152 12.67 21.00 40.27
C SER A 152 11.61 20.62 39.23
N ASP A 153 11.74 21.16 38.02
CA ASP A 153 10.88 20.82 36.89
C ASP A 153 11.08 19.34 36.49
N ALA A 154 10.02 18.55 36.58
CA ALA A 154 10.05 17.14 36.22
C ALA A 154 9.84 16.91 34.72
N SER A 155 9.24 17.86 33.98
CA SER A 155 9.10 17.77 32.53
C SER A 155 10.46 17.81 31.85
N ALA A 156 11.32 18.76 32.25
CA ALA A 156 12.69 18.86 31.75
C ALA A 156 13.54 17.64 32.14
N LEU A 157 13.37 17.10 33.36
CA LEU A 157 14.07 15.91 33.82
C LEU A 157 13.72 14.64 33.00
N LEU A 158 12.46 14.50 32.61
CA LEU A 158 11.98 13.42 31.75
C LEU A 158 12.27 13.67 30.26
N GLY A 159 12.80 14.85 29.92
CA GLY A 159 13.07 15.27 28.55
C GLY A 159 11.80 15.42 27.72
N LEU A 160 10.70 15.83 28.36
CA LEU A 160 9.39 16.13 27.73
C LEU A 160 9.38 17.53 27.08
N ASP A 161 10.32 18.40 27.42
CA ASP A 161 10.57 19.69 26.77
C ASP A 161 11.28 19.53 25.40
N ASP A 162 10.79 18.58 24.61
CA ASP A 162 11.41 18.12 23.38
C ASP A 162 10.37 18.01 22.25
N ALA A 163 10.87 18.15 21.02
CA ALA A 163 10.11 17.94 19.81
C ALA A 163 10.60 16.65 19.14
N ILE A 164 9.66 15.79 18.74
CA ILE A 164 9.94 14.54 18.04
C ILE A 164 9.61 14.72 16.57
N LEU A 165 10.63 14.57 15.72
CA LEU A 165 10.47 14.55 14.26
C LEU A 165 10.22 13.10 13.83
N ASP A 166 9.09 12.82 13.17
CA ASP A 166 8.84 11.50 12.60
C ASP A 166 9.31 11.43 11.14
N MET A 167 10.45 10.78 10.93
CA MET A 167 11.10 10.67 9.63
C MET A 167 10.63 9.42 8.88
N ALA A 168 9.98 9.59 7.72
CA ALA A 168 9.64 8.51 6.81
C ALA A 168 10.86 8.11 5.96
N ILE A 169 11.63 7.15 6.45
CA ILE A 169 12.89 6.74 5.82
C ILE A 169 12.66 5.74 4.67
N THR A 170 12.94 6.18 3.45
CA THR A 170 13.00 5.35 2.24
C THR A 170 14.17 4.34 2.32
N PRO A 171 14.10 3.18 1.62
CA PRO A 171 15.14 2.16 1.71
C PRO A 171 16.56 2.61 1.34
N ASN A 172 16.72 3.54 0.41
CA ASN A 172 18.03 4.08 0.02
C ASN A 172 18.68 4.94 1.11
N ARG A 173 17.89 5.57 2.00
CA ARG A 173 18.37 6.46 3.06
C ARG A 173 18.49 5.77 4.42
N ALA A 174 18.85 4.49 4.42
CA ALA A 174 18.99 3.73 5.66
C ALA A 174 20.18 4.19 6.53
N ASP A 175 21.08 5.03 5.99
CA ASP A 175 22.05 5.80 6.79
C ASP A 175 21.35 6.61 7.89
N ALA A 176 20.21 7.23 7.56
CA ALA A 176 19.37 8.01 8.45
C ALA A 176 18.46 7.16 9.37
N LEU A 177 18.61 5.83 9.39
CA LEU A 177 18.06 4.97 10.47
C LEU A 177 18.92 5.01 11.75
N SER A 178 19.80 5.99 11.84
CA SER A 178 20.72 6.23 12.94
C SER A 178 20.81 7.71 13.28
N MET A 179 21.02 8.06 14.54
CA MET A 179 21.21 9.45 14.95
C MET A 179 22.48 10.06 14.39
N ILE A 180 23.53 9.27 14.15
CA ILE A 180 24.74 9.76 13.47
C ILE A 180 24.43 10.07 11.99
N GLY A 181 23.69 9.22 11.28
CA GLY A 181 23.28 9.48 9.90
C GLY A 181 22.34 10.69 9.80
N VAL A 182 21.37 10.79 10.71
CA VAL A 182 20.53 12.00 10.87
C VAL A 182 21.41 13.22 11.10
N ALA A 183 22.44 13.15 11.94
CA ALA A 183 23.35 14.28 12.16
C ALA A 183 24.10 14.68 10.87
N TYR A 184 24.55 13.73 10.05
CA TYR A 184 25.15 14.05 8.75
C TYR A 184 24.15 14.73 7.81
N GLU A 185 22.92 14.23 7.75
CA GLU A 185 21.87 14.79 6.89
C GLU A 185 21.46 16.19 7.32
N VAL A 186 21.17 16.38 8.62
CA VAL A 186 20.89 17.70 9.20
C VAL A 186 22.06 18.65 8.92
N GLY A 187 23.29 18.19 9.12
CA GLY A 187 24.49 18.99 8.86
C GLY A 187 24.60 19.46 7.41
N ALA A 188 24.24 18.60 6.45
CA ALA A 188 24.22 18.97 5.04
C ALA A 188 23.15 20.03 4.72
N ILE A 189 21.99 19.94 5.38
CA ILE A 189 20.85 20.85 5.18
C ILE A 189 21.08 22.22 5.83
N VAL A 190 21.62 22.24 7.05
CA VAL A 190 21.84 23.49 7.82
C VAL A 190 23.23 24.10 7.62
N ASP A 191 24.07 23.46 6.79
CA ASP A 191 25.44 23.86 6.50
C ASP A 191 26.32 23.95 7.76
N GLN A 192 26.28 22.90 8.57
CA GLN A 192 27.06 22.77 9.80
C GLN A 192 27.64 21.36 9.92
N LYS A 193 28.88 21.24 10.38
CA LYS A 193 29.48 19.93 10.64
C LYS A 193 29.03 19.40 12.01
N PRO A 194 28.51 18.17 12.12
CA PRO A 194 28.10 17.59 13.40
C PRO A 194 29.29 17.36 14.34
N GLU A 195 29.10 17.67 15.63
CA GLU A 195 30.07 17.40 16.69
C GLU A 195 29.96 15.94 17.18
N LEU A 196 30.79 15.05 16.62
CA LEU A 196 30.86 13.65 17.04
C LEU A 196 31.88 13.46 18.16
N LYS A 197 31.41 13.18 19.38
CA LYS A 197 32.28 12.89 20.53
C LYS A 197 33.03 11.57 20.34
N ALA A 198 34.34 11.59 20.63
CA ALA A 198 35.15 10.38 20.64
C ALA A 198 34.67 9.40 21.74
N VAL A 199 34.72 8.11 21.44
CA VAL A 199 34.43 7.05 22.41
C VAL A 199 35.71 6.83 23.23
N PRO A 200 35.68 6.98 24.57
CA PRO A 200 36.86 6.70 25.38
C PRO A 200 37.21 5.21 25.29
N ALA A 201 38.51 4.90 25.28
CA ALA A 201 38.98 3.52 25.32
C ALA A 201 38.74 2.96 26.74
N PRO A 202 37.92 1.91 26.90
CA PRO A 202 37.70 1.29 28.20
C PRO A 202 38.97 0.60 28.72
N GLU A 203 39.14 0.55 30.04
CA GLU A 203 40.13 -0.32 30.66
C GLU A 203 39.75 -1.79 30.40
N THR A 204 40.74 -2.63 30.11
CA THR A 204 40.52 -4.04 29.77
C THR A 204 41.33 -4.97 30.66
N GLN A 205 40.79 -6.16 30.93
CA GLN A 205 41.48 -7.21 31.68
C GLN A 205 41.32 -8.59 31.03
N GLY A 206 42.41 -9.34 30.90
CA GLY A 206 42.42 -10.64 30.24
C GLY A 206 42.29 -10.57 28.72
N ASP A 207 42.09 -11.72 28.08
CA ASP A 207 42.00 -11.87 26.62
C ASP A 207 40.71 -12.62 26.24
N VAL A 208 39.96 -12.09 25.28
CA VAL A 208 38.70 -12.67 24.78
C VAL A 208 38.90 -14.08 24.21
N ALA A 209 40.10 -14.40 23.72
CA ALA A 209 40.44 -15.74 23.22
C ALA A 209 40.29 -16.85 24.28
N ASP A 210 40.38 -16.51 25.57
CA ASP A 210 40.16 -17.45 26.68
C ASP A 210 38.67 -17.79 26.90
N TYR A 211 37.77 -16.98 26.33
CA TYR A 211 36.33 -17.04 26.59
C TYR A 211 35.54 -17.58 25.40
N VAL A 212 35.78 -17.09 24.19
CA VAL A 212 34.97 -17.45 23.03
C VAL A 212 35.78 -17.48 21.73
N ALA A 213 35.52 -18.50 20.91
CA ALA A 213 35.98 -18.60 19.53
C ALA A 213 34.80 -18.38 18.58
N VAL A 214 34.97 -17.55 17.56
CA VAL A 214 33.96 -17.26 16.55
C VAL A 214 34.35 -17.94 15.24
N ARG A 215 33.38 -18.57 14.58
CA ARG A 215 33.49 -19.13 13.25
C ARG A 215 32.29 -18.76 12.40
N VAL A 216 32.54 -18.37 11.15
CA VAL A 216 31.52 -18.19 10.12
C VAL A 216 31.69 -19.30 9.09
N GLN A 217 30.65 -20.11 8.86
CA GLN A 217 30.66 -21.14 7.83
C GLN A 217 30.25 -20.58 6.47
N ASP A 218 29.26 -19.68 6.46
CA ASP A 218 28.69 -19.10 5.26
C ASP A 218 29.07 -17.62 5.17
N THR A 219 30.19 -17.32 4.51
CA THR A 219 30.76 -15.97 4.42
C THR A 219 29.86 -15.00 3.64
N ASP A 220 29.09 -15.51 2.68
CA ASP A 220 28.19 -14.72 1.83
C ASP A 220 27.02 -14.13 2.62
N THR A 221 26.56 -14.84 3.67
CA THR A 221 25.44 -14.37 4.51
C THR A 221 25.90 -13.51 5.67
N THR A 222 27.18 -13.64 6.06
CA THR A 222 27.77 -12.98 7.23
C THR A 222 29.14 -12.39 6.88
N PRO A 223 29.18 -11.22 6.22
CA PRO A 223 30.43 -10.54 5.92
C PRO A 223 31.31 -10.25 7.14
N PHE A 224 30.71 -9.92 8.29
CA PHE A 224 31.47 -9.68 9.52
C PHE A 224 30.72 -10.21 10.73
N TYR A 225 31.45 -10.83 11.66
CA TYR A 225 30.93 -11.17 12.97
C TYR A 225 31.99 -10.94 14.03
N GLY A 226 31.65 -10.22 15.09
CA GLY A 226 32.53 -9.91 16.20
C GLY A 226 31.82 -10.07 17.55
N MET A 227 32.59 -10.48 18.55
CA MET A 227 32.11 -10.66 19.92
C MET A 227 33.09 -10.11 20.95
N GLN A 228 32.56 -9.40 21.95
CA GLN A 228 33.28 -8.95 23.14
C GLN A 228 32.65 -9.53 24.40
N VAL A 229 33.43 -9.68 25.47
CA VAL A 229 32.96 -10.25 26.73
C VAL A 229 33.10 -9.21 27.84
N ILE A 230 32.05 -9.03 28.64
CA ILE A 230 32.02 -8.16 29.82
C ILE A 230 31.70 -9.02 31.04
N LYS A 231 32.57 -8.98 32.05
CA LYS A 231 32.42 -9.75 33.29
C LYS A 231 31.90 -8.88 34.42
N ASP A 232 31.47 -9.54 35.49
CA ASP A 232 31.10 -8.92 36.75
C ASP A 232 30.01 -7.86 36.58
N VAL A 233 29.10 -8.09 35.62
CA VAL A 233 28.00 -7.16 35.34
C VAL A 233 26.91 -7.33 36.39
N THR A 234 26.30 -6.22 36.78
CA THR A 234 25.06 -6.21 37.56
C THR A 234 23.90 -5.78 36.67
N ILE A 235 22.94 -6.69 36.45
CA ILE A 235 21.73 -6.41 35.68
C ILE A 235 20.76 -5.61 36.54
N GLY A 236 20.27 -4.50 36.00
CA GLY A 236 19.37 -3.61 36.71
C GLY A 236 18.70 -2.61 35.77
N THR A 237 18.01 -1.64 36.36
CA THR A 237 17.33 -0.58 35.62
C THR A 237 18.34 0.40 35.01
N SER A 238 18.12 0.79 33.76
CA SER A 238 18.92 1.80 33.07
C SER A 238 18.84 3.18 33.75
N PRO A 239 19.88 4.03 33.63
CA PRO A 239 19.79 5.42 34.08
C PRO A 239 18.70 6.18 33.32
N LEU A 240 18.11 7.19 33.95
CA LEU A 240 16.93 7.90 33.44
C LEU A 240 17.15 8.46 32.03
N TRP A 241 18.31 9.04 31.76
CA TRP A 241 18.63 9.62 30.44
C TRP A 241 18.56 8.60 29.30
N LEU A 242 18.91 7.34 29.58
CA LEU A 242 18.90 6.26 28.59
C LEU A 242 17.46 5.79 28.35
N GLN A 243 16.69 5.62 29.43
CA GLN A 243 15.28 5.26 29.34
C GLN A 243 14.48 6.30 28.55
N THR A 244 14.65 7.59 28.83
CA THR A 244 13.89 8.65 28.16
C THR A 244 14.26 8.75 26.68
N LYS A 245 15.54 8.59 26.30
CA LYS A 245 15.95 8.52 24.89
C LYS A 245 15.29 7.35 24.15
N LEU A 246 15.24 6.17 24.76
CA LEU A 246 14.58 5.00 24.15
C LEU A 246 13.08 5.20 24.00
N MET A 247 12.40 5.67 25.06
CA MET A 247 10.95 5.89 25.04
C MET A 247 10.56 6.91 23.96
N LYS A 248 11.31 8.02 23.83
CA LYS A 248 11.12 9.04 22.80
C LYS A 248 11.38 8.54 21.38
N ALA A 249 12.22 7.52 21.24
CA ALA A 249 12.47 6.84 19.96
C ALA A 249 11.45 5.71 19.66
N GLY A 250 10.43 5.53 20.51
CA GLY A 250 9.43 4.47 20.34
C GLY A 250 9.85 3.10 20.88
N ILE A 251 10.99 3.01 21.58
CA ILE A 251 11.55 1.76 22.12
C ILE A 251 11.29 1.66 23.62
N ARG A 252 10.77 0.51 24.05
CA ARG A 252 10.55 0.23 25.48
C ARG A 252 11.88 -0.06 26.18
N PRO A 253 12.21 0.61 27.30
CA PRO A 253 13.32 0.22 28.16
C PRO A 253 13.05 -1.09 28.91
N HIS A 254 14.08 -1.90 29.07
CA HIS A 254 14.07 -3.24 29.67
C HIS A 254 15.05 -3.35 30.84
N ASN A 255 16.35 -3.38 30.55
CA ASN A 255 17.42 -3.43 31.53
C ASN A 255 18.67 -2.72 30.98
N ASN A 256 19.60 -2.40 31.87
CA ASN A 256 20.82 -1.65 31.56
C ASN A 256 21.69 -2.28 30.46
N VAL A 257 21.60 -3.59 30.16
CA VAL A 257 22.34 -4.20 29.05
C VAL A 257 21.58 -4.09 27.72
N VAL A 258 20.32 -4.53 27.70
CA VAL A 258 19.47 -4.51 26.49
C VAL A 258 19.25 -3.07 26.00
N ASP A 259 19.03 -2.15 26.93
CA ASP A 259 18.81 -0.73 26.62
C ASP A 259 20.04 -0.09 25.97
N ILE A 260 21.24 -0.49 26.36
CA ILE A 260 22.47 -0.05 25.72
C ILE A 260 22.57 -0.60 24.30
N THR A 261 22.22 -1.86 24.06
CA THR A 261 22.22 -2.42 22.69
C THR A 261 21.24 -1.67 21.79
N ASN A 262 20.04 -1.35 22.29
CA ASN A 262 19.06 -0.53 21.56
C ASN A 262 19.55 0.90 21.33
N TYR A 263 20.19 1.51 22.32
CA TYR A 263 20.75 2.85 22.18
C TYR A 263 21.88 2.92 21.17
N ILE A 264 22.78 1.92 21.15
CA ILE A 264 23.83 1.81 20.13
C ILE A 264 23.22 1.59 18.74
N CYS A 265 22.17 0.77 18.64
CA CYS A 265 21.40 0.57 17.42
C CYS A 265 20.82 1.90 16.90
N LEU A 266 20.18 2.70 17.76
CA LEU A 266 19.71 4.04 17.40
C LEU A 266 20.84 5.00 17.07
N LYS A 267 21.96 4.96 17.79
CA LYS A 267 23.07 5.91 17.61
C LYS A 267 23.83 5.67 16.31
N TYR A 268 24.20 4.42 16.03
CA TYR A 268 25.06 4.05 14.89
C TYR A 268 24.30 3.45 13.71
N GLY A 269 23.05 3.03 13.91
CA GLY A 269 22.34 2.19 12.92
C GLY A 269 22.85 0.76 12.92
N GLN A 270 23.64 0.37 13.92
CA GLN A 270 24.24 -0.95 14.05
C GLN A 270 23.55 -1.72 15.18
N PRO A 271 22.71 -2.72 14.85
CA PRO A 271 22.15 -3.60 15.86
C PRO A 271 23.27 -4.37 16.58
N LEU A 272 23.20 -4.40 17.90
CA LEU A 272 24.00 -5.28 18.75
C LEU A 272 23.08 -6.27 19.45
N HIS A 273 23.62 -7.40 19.87
CA HIS A 273 22.89 -8.38 20.67
C HIS A 273 23.72 -8.84 21.86
N ALA A 274 23.10 -9.03 23.02
CA ALA A 274 23.78 -9.47 24.23
C ALA A 274 23.28 -10.86 24.62
N PHE A 275 24.21 -11.80 24.75
CA PHE A 275 23.95 -13.14 25.25
C PHE A 275 24.40 -13.28 26.70
N ASP A 276 23.68 -14.05 27.51
CA ASP A 276 24.20 -14.56 28.77
C ASP A 276 25.27 -15.61 28.48
N TYR A 277 26.52 -15.27 28.81
CA TYR A 277 27.68 -16.10 28.51
C TYR A 277 27.61 -17.47 29.20
N ALA A 278 27.06 -17.56 30.41
CA ALA A 278 26.92 -18.83 31.11
C ALA A 278 25.87 -19.74 30.46
N ARG A 279 24.85 -19.14 29.85
CA ARG A 279 23.76 -19.86 29.17
C ARG A 279 24.10 -20.26 27.73
N LEU A 280 25.17 -19.72 27.12
CA LEU A 280 25.65 -20.17 25.82
C LEU A 280 25.94 -21.68 25.81
N GLY A 281 26.41 -22.25 26.93
CA GLY A 281 26.66 -23.68 27.08
C GLY A 281 27.89 -24.19 26.31
N SER A 282 28.60 -23.33 25.57
CA SER A 282 29.84 -23.62 24.88
C SER A 282 30.74 -22.37 24.82
N LYS A 283 32.00 -22.56 24.40
CA LYS A 283 32.95 -21.47 24.10
C LYS A 283 33.07 -21.21 22.60
N GLU A 284 32.14 -21.71 21.79
CA GLU A 284 32.18 -21.60 20.34
C GLU A 284 30.90 -20.95 19.84
N ILE A 285 31.04 -19.93 19.00
CA ILE A 285 29.94 -19.36 18.23
C ILE A 285 30.16 -19.73 16.77
N VAL A 286 29.17 -20.39 16.18
CA VAL A 286 29.17 -20.75 14.76
C VAL A 286 27.98 -20.11 14.07
N VAL A 287 28.25 -19.24 13.11
CA VAL A 287 27.24 -18.64 12.24
C VAL A 287 27.15 -19.47 10.95
N ARG A 288 25.94 -19.96 10.64
CA ARG A 288 25.67 -20.84 9.51
C ARG A 288 24.23 -20.69 9.01
N LEU A 289 23.93 -21.26 7.85
CA LEU A 289 22.56 -21.50 7.42
C LEU A 289 21.87 -22.55 8.31
N ALA A 290 20.57 -22.39 8.49
CA ALA A 290 19.71 -23.35 9.17
C ALA A 290 19.55 -24.63 8.33
N THR A 291 19.25 -25.75 8.98
CA THR A 291 18.77 -26.95 8.28
C THR A 291 17.26 -26.86 8.05
N ASP A 292 16.75 -27.49 6.99
CA ASP A 292 15.32 -27.45 6.70
C ASP A 292 14.50 -28.12 7.83
N GLY A 293 13.55 -27.38 8.39
CA GLY A 293 12.76 -27.82 9.55
C GLY A 293 13.45 -27.65 10.91
N GLU A 294 14.60 -26.98 10.98
CA GLU A 294 15.26 -26.64 12.26
C GLU A 294 14.37 -25.74 13.12
N GLU A 295 14.31 -25.98 14.42
CA GLU A 295 13.44 -25.22 15.34
C GLU A 295 14.25 -24.35 16.29
N ILE A 296 13.72 -23.16 16.60
CA ILE A 296 14.23 -22.27 17.64
C ILE A 296 13.06 -21.64 18.40
N VAL A 297 13.22 -21.46 19.72
CA VAL A 297 12.30 -20.64 20.54
C VAL A 297 12.87 -19.23 20.65
N THR A 298 12.13 -18.25 20.12
CA THR A 298 12.52 -16.84 20.12
C THR A 298 12.17 -16.15 21.44
N LEU A 299 12.71 -14.94 21.68
CA LEU A 299 12.48 -14.16 22.92
C LEU A 299 11.01 -13.83 23.23
N ASP A 300 10.12 -13.94 22.24
CA ASP A 300 8.67 -13.83 22.42
C ASP A 300 8.01 -15.12 22.97
N GLY A 301 8.79 -16.19 23.15
CA GLY A 301 8.33 -17.50 23.58
C GLY A 301 7.72 -18.36 22.46
N GLU A 302 7.72 -17.87 21.21
CA GLU A 302 7.19 -18.62 20.08
C GLU A 302 8.22 -19.59 19.49
N THR A 303 7.78 -20.80 19.14
CA THR A 303 8.62 -21.77 18.41
C THR A 303 8.54 -21.47 16.91
N ARG A 304 9.68 -21.22 16.28
CA ARG A 304 9.80 -20.91 14.85
C ARG A 304 10.42 -22.10 14.12
N LYS A 305 9.84 -22.48 12.98
CA LYS A 305 10.42 -23.44 12.04
C LYS A 305 11.22 -22.71 10.97
N LEU A 306 12.49 -23.07 10.85
CA LEU A 306 13.43 -22.46 9.94
C LEU A 306 13.60 -23.31 8.68
N ASN A 307 13.98 -22.66 7.59
CA ASN A 307 14.34 -23.32 6.34
C ASN A 307 15.80 -23.04 5.97
N ALA A 308 16.32 -23.75 4.96
CA ALA A 308 17.72 -23.63 4.54
C ALA A 308 18.16 -22.24 4.02
N GLY A 309 17.21 -21.30 3.87
CA GLY A 309 17.48 -19.91 3.52
C GLY A 309 17.60 -18.96 4.72
N HIS A 310 17.45 -19.44 5.95
CA HIS A 310 17.59 -18.63 7.17
C HIS A 310 19.00 -18.77 7.76
N THR A 311 19.63 -17.64 8.10
CA THR A 311 20.92 -17.64 8.80
C THR A 311 20.69 -17.69 10.30
N VAL A 312 21.43 -18.56 11.00
CA VAL A 312 21.35 -18.74 12.46
C VAL A 312 22.71 -18.56 13.10
N ILE A 313 22.69 -18.03 14.31
CA ILE A 313 23.83 -18.01 15.22
C ILE A 313 23.65 -19.20 16.15
N THR A 314 24.69 -20.02 16.31
CA THR A 314 24.66 -21.22 17.13
C THR A 314 25.79 -21.22 18.13
N ASN A 315 25.63 -21.94 19.24
CA ASN A 315 26.72 -22.24 20.18
C ASN A 315 27.59 -23.44 19.71
N GLY A 316 27.57 -23.78 18.42
CA GLY A 316 28.19 -24.98 17.86
C GLY A 316 27.36 -26.27 18.00
N LEU A 317 26.29 -26.25 18.79
CA LEU A 317 25.39 -27.41 19.00
C LEU A 317 23.95 -27.12 18.55
N ALA A 318 23.40 -25.98 18.97
CA ALA A 318 22.01 -25.60 18.74
C ALA A 318 21.89 -24.12 18.35
N PRO A 319 20.84 -23.73 17.61
CA PRO A 319 20.60 -22.34 17.28
C PRO A 319 20.21 -21.54 18.53
N ILE A 320 20.86 -20.40 18.72
CA ILE A 320 20.65 -19.50 19.86
C ILE A 320 20.08 -18.14 19.42
N ALA A 321 20.13 -17.81 18.13
CA ALA A 321 19.47 -16.65 17.56
C ALA A 321 19.25 -16.81 16.05
N ILE A 322 18.24 -16.09 15.53
CA ILE A 322 18.04 -15.89 14.10
C ILE A 322 18.81 -14.64 13.71
N ALA A 323 19.82 -14.80 12.86
CA ALA A 323 20.81 -13.76 12.57
C ALA A 323 20.15 -12.49 12.03
N GLY A 324 20.41 -11.37 12.71
CA GLY A 324 19.88 -10.06 12.33
C GLY A 324 18.36 -9.87 12.50
N VAL A 325 17.63 -10.86 13.04
CA VAL A 325 16.17 -10.81 13.21
C VAL A 325 15.79 -10.78 14.68
N MET A 326 16.06 -11.86 15.43
CA MET A 326 15.64 -11.99 16.83
C MET A 326 16.50 -13.00 17.59
N GLY A 327 16.82 -12.68 18.84
CA GLY A 327 17.50 -13.61 19.75
C GLY A 327 16.62 -14.79 20.15
N GLY A 328 17.25 -15.88 20.59
CA GLY A 328 16.58 -17.02 21.19
C GLY A 328 16.43 -16.86 22.70
N GLU A 329 15.38 -17.46 23.26
CA GLU A 329 15.10 -17.46 24.71
C GLU A 329 16.22 -18.14 25.51
N SER A 330 16.85 -19.16 24.93
CA SER A 330 17.84 -20.02 25.61
C SER A 330 19.08 -19.26 26.12
N SER A 331 19.45 -18.16 25.47
CA SER A 331 20.65 -17.36 25.72
C SER A 331 20.36 -15.93 26.19
N GLU A 332 19.11 -15.63 26.56
CA GLU A 332 18.68 -14.30 27.01
C GLU A 332 19.41 -13.84 28.28
N VAL A 333 19.74 -12.55 28.34
CA VAL A 333 20.23 -11.87 29.55
C VAL A 333 19.10 -11.76 30.58
N ILE A 334 19.32 -12.31 31.76
CA ILE A 334 18.36 -12.37 32.88
C ILE A 334 18.94 -11.67 34.12
N GLU A 335 18.11 -11.50 35.16
CA GLU A 335 18.53 -10.82 36.40
C GLU A 335 19.76 -11.44 37.07
N THR A 336 19.99 -12.75 36.87
CA THR A 336 21.14 -13.47 37.45
C THR A 336 22.37 -13.52 36.53
N THR A 337 22.33 -12.89 35.35
CA THR A 337 23.46 -12.85 34.43
C THR A 337 24.62 -12.04 35.03
N THR A 338 25.81 -12.62 35.06
CA THR A 338 27.03 -11.98 35.60
C THR A 338 28.11 -11.76 34.54
N THR A 339 27.98 -12.39 33.38
CA THR A 339 28.90 -12.24 32.25
C THR A 339 28.08 -12.13 30.96
N VAL A 340 28.34 -11.09 30.17
CA VAL A 340 27.66 -10.82 28.90
C VAL A 340 28.62 -11.05 27.75
N ALA A 341 28.17 -11.77 26.74
CA ALA A 341 28.82 -11.86 25.44
C ALA A 341 28.08 -10.96 24.45
N LEU A 342 28.70 -9.87 24.05
CA LEU A 342 28.13 -8.83 23.19
C LEU A 342 28.52 -9.09 21.74
N GLU A 343 27.53 -9.30 20.89
CA GLU A 343 27.64 -9.47 19.45
C GLU A 343 27.53 -8.12 18.71
N GLY A 344 28.41 -7.93 17.73
CA GLY A 344 28.24 -6.97 16.64
C GLY A 344 28.58 -7.64 15.31
N ALA A 345 27.67 -7.57 14.34
CA ALA A 345 27.80 -8.30 13.08
C ALA A 345 27.30 -7.48 11.89
N ILE A 346 27.63 -7.94 10.68
CA ILE A 346 27.03 -7.49 9.43
C ILE A 346 26.48 -8.74 8.74
N PHE A 347 25.18 -8.72 8.48
CA PHE A 347 24.46 -9.78 7.79
C PHE A 347 24.00 -9.30 6.41
N ALA A 348 23.90 -10.21 5.45
CA ALA A 348 23.40 -9.91 4.12
C ALA A 348 21.91 -9.55 4.15
N SER A 349 21.58 -8.36 3.64
CA SER A 349 20.21 -7.81 3.56
C SER A 349 19.20 -8.80 2.96
N SER A 350 19.55 -9.48 1.87
CA SER A 350 18.67 -10.43 1.17
C SER A 350 18.22 -11.61 2.04
N TYR A 351 19.10 -12.09 2.94
CA TYR A 351 18.79 -13.19 3.84
C TYR A 351 17.95 -12.72 5.02
N VAL A 352 18.29 -11.57 5.62
CA VAL A 352 17.54 -11.01 6.74
C VAL A 352 16.14 -10.58 6.31
N GLY A 353 16.00 -9.89 5.17
CA GLY A 353 14.71 -9.47 4.61
C GLY A 353 13.80 -10.65 4.30
N LYS A 354 14.35 -11.73 3.74
CA LYS A 354 13.61 -12.97 3.49
C LYS A 354 13.14 -13.62 4.79
N ALA A 355 14.05 -13.80 5.76
CA ALA A 355 13.72 -14.39 7.06
C ALA A 355 12.66 -13.57 7.81
N SER A 356 12.78 -12.24 7.82
CA SER A 356 11.82 -11.34 8.45
C SER A 356 10.40 -11.49 7.88
N ARG A 357 10.27 -11.59 6.54
CA ARG A 357 8.97 -11.75 5.86
C ARG A 357 8.37 -13.15 6.06
N GLU A 358 9.17 -14.19 5.90
CA GLU A 358 8.70 -15.58 6.02
C GLU A 358 8.32 -15.94 7.46
N LEU A 359 9.02 -15.40 8.46
CA LEU A 359 8.75 -15.64 9.88
C LEU A 359 7.79 -14.60 10.49
N ASN A 360 7.39 -13.58 9.72
CA ASN A 360 6.57 -12.46 10.16
C ASN A 360 7.15 -11.72 11.39
N LEU A 361 8.47 -11.50 11.38
CA LEU A 361 9.23 -10.88 12.47
C LEU A 361 9.90 -9.59 11.98
N ARG A 362 9.29 -8.45 12.30
CA ARG A 362 9.82 -7.12 11.94
C ARG A 362 10.31 -6.38 13.19
N THR A 363 11.61 -6.51 13.46
CA THR A 363 12.34 -5.92 14.60
C THR A 363 13.21 -4.73 14.19
N GLU A 364 13.63 -3.91 15.16
CA GLU A 364 14.60 -2.80 14.94
C GLU A 364 15.90 -3.26 14.29
N ALA A 365 16.35 -4.48 14.58
CA ALA A 365 17.51 -5.10 13.96
C ALA A 365 17.22 -5.47 12.50
N SER A 366 16.12 -6.20 12.25
CA SER A 366 15.77 -6.66 10.91
C SER A 366 15.55 -5.51 9.93
N ILE A 367 14.93 -4.41 10.37
CA ILE A 367 14.70 -3.23 9.53
C ILE A 367 16.03 -2.62 9.05
N ARG A 368 17.02 -2.56 9.94
CA ARG A 368 18.34 -1.98 9.62
C ARG A 368 19.18 -2.93 8.77
N TYR A 369 19.23 -4.22 9.10
CA TYR A 369 19.96 -5.17 8.26
C TYR A 369 19.32 -5.39 6.88
N ASP A 370 17.98 -5.41 6.79
CA ASP A 370 17.24 -5.54 5.51
C ASP A 370 17.51 -4.34 4.58
N LYS A 371 17.57 -3.11 5.12
CA LYS A 371 17.87 -1.92 4.31
C LYS A 371 19.37 -1.63 4.15
N GLY A 372 20.21 -2.22 5.00
CA GLY A 372 21.66 -2.00 5.08
C GLY A 372 22.07 -1.11 6.25
N SER A 373 23.32 -1.28 6.69
CA SER A 373 23.99 -0.45 7.71
C SER A 373 25.44 -0.16 7.29
N ASP A 374 26.08 0.82 7.94
CA ASP A 374 27.49 1.17 7.69
C ASP A 374 28.40 0.04 8.18
N ALA A 375 28.75 -0.87 7.26
CA ALA A 375 29.48 -2.09 7.57
C ALA A 375 30.84 -1.86 8.23
N TRP A 376 31.44 -0.68 8.08
CA TRP A 376 32.76 -0.34 8.62
C TRP A 376 32.71 0.36 9.98
N LYS A 377 31.51 0.60 10.54
CA LYS A 377 31.32 1.14 11.88
C LYS A 377 30.97 0.10 12.94
N VAL A 378 30.79 -1.16 12.55
CA VAL A 378 30.40 -2.23 13.47
C VAL A 378 31.37 -2.39 14.63
N GLU A 379 32.68 -2.29 14.39
CA GLU A 379 33.70 -2.38 15.45
C GLU A 379 33.63 -1.19 16.42
N GLN A 380 33.40 0.02 15.89
CA GLN A 380 33.24 1.21 16.72
C GLN A 380 31.97 1.14 17.57
N ALA A 381 30.86 0.68 16.98
CA ALA A 381 29.60 0.49 17.68
C ALA A 381 29.72 -0.58 18.77
N LEU A 382 30.36 -1.71 18.45
CA LEU A 382 30.60 -2.82 19.38
C LEU A 382 31.46 -2.37 20.57
N GLN A 383 32.58 -1.68 20.30
CA GLN A 383 33.45 -1.14 21.35
C GLN A 383 32.72 -0.14 22.26
N HIS A 384 31.93 0.76 21.68
CA HIS A 384 31.18 1.74 22.47
C HIS A 384 30.07 1.08 23.29
N GLY A 385 29.35 0.10 22.72
CA GLY A 385 28.37 -0.68 23.47
C GLY A 385 29.00 -1.43 24.64
N ALA A 386 30.14 -2.09 24.41
CA ALA A 386 30.85 -2.82 25.45
C ALA A 386 31.36 -1.89 26.57
N ALA A 387 31.91 -0.73 26.21
CA ALA A 387 32.36 0.28 27.17
C ALA A 387 31.20 0.82 28.03
N LEU A 388 30.07 1.13 27.40
CA LEU A 388 28.90 1.66 28.10
C LEU A 388 28.25 0.59 29.00
N ILE A 389 28.24 -0.68 28.57
CA ILE A 389 27.78 -1.80 29.41
C ILE A 389 28.68 -1.92 30.63
N ALA A 390 30.00 -1.93 30.47
CA ALA A 390 30.94 -2.00 31.59
C ALA A 390 30.72 -0.84 32.58
N GLU A 391 30.60 0.39 32.08
CA GLU A 391 30.35 1.58 32.90
C GLU A 391 29.04 1.50 33.70
N LEU A 392 27.91 1.20 33.04
CA LEU A 392 26.58 1.27 33.66
C LEU A 392 26.19 0.02 34.45
N THR A 393 26.96 -1.07 34.34
CA THR A 393 26.74 -2.30 35.12
C THR A 393 27.78 -2.49 36.23
N GLY A 394 28.84 -1.66 36.26
CA GLY A 394 30.01 -1.85 37.11
C GLY A 394 30.92 -3.01 36.67
N GLY A 395 30.72 -3.54 35.46
CA GLY A 395 31.45 -4.68 34.93
C GLY A 395 32.85 -4.34 34.43
N THR A 396 33.63 -5.39 34.14
CA THR A 396 34.99 -5.29 33.59
C THR A 396 35.03 -5.84 32.17
N LEU A 397 35.48 -5.03 31.22
CA LEU A 397 35.63 -5.43 29.83
C LEU A 397 36.83 -6.37 29.65
N VAL A 398 36.62 -7.48 28.93
CA VAL A 398 37.70 -8.40 28.53
C VAL A 398 38.42 -7.85 27.31
N GLY A 399 39.76 -7.93 27.29
CA GLY A 399 40.57 -7.40 26.20
C GLY A 399 40.38 -8.13 24.88
N GLY A 400 40.33 -7.39 23.77
CA GLY A 400 40.22 -7.93 22.41
C GLY A 400 38.79 -8.08 21.88
N VAL A 401 38.68 -8.57 20.64
CA VAL A 401 37.43 -8.92 19.96
C VAL A 401 37.62 -10.26 19.26
N ALA A 402 36.82 -11.26 19.62
CA ALA A 402 36.79 -12.52 18.87
C ALA A 402 35.98 -12.26 17.59
N SER A 403 36.62 -12.29 16.43
CA SER A 403 35.96 -11.89 15.18
C SER A 403 36.40 -12.70 13.97
N VAL A 404 35.52 -12.71 12.96
CA VAL A 404 35.79 -13.17 11.61
C VAL A 404 35.37 -12.04 10.67
N ASP A 405 36.30 -11.58 9.84
CA ASP A 405 36.07 -10.52 8.88
C ASP A 405 36.27 -11.05 7.45
N ASN A 406 35.17 -11.15 6.73
CA ASN A 406 35.11 -11.54 5.32
C ASN A 406 34.70 -10.37 4.43
N ARG A 407 34.67 -9.13 4.95
CA ARG A 407 34.28 -7.95 4.17
C ARG A 407 35.35 -7.65 3.12
N GLU A 408 34.91 -7.34 1.91
CA GLU A 408 35.79 -6.79 0.89
C GLU A 408 35.95 -5.28 1.09
N LYS A 409 37.19 -4.78 1.02
CA LYS A 409 37.46 -3.35 1.09
C LYS A 409 37.07 -2.68 -0.22
N VAL A 410 35.89 -2.08 -0.26
CA VAL A 410 35.42 -1.30 -1.41
C VAL A 410 35.76 0.18 -1.20
N VAL A 411 36.57 0.74 -2.10
CA VAL A 411 36.68 2.21 -2.26
C VAL A 411 35.63 2.60 -3.28
N ASN A 412 34.54 3.19 -2.81
CA ASN A 412 33.43 3.60 -3.65
C ASN A 412 33.73 4.98 -4.27
N LYS A 413 34.41 4.99 -5.41
CA LYS A 413 34.79 6.20 -6.15
C LYS A 413 33.95 6.31 -7.42
N ILE A 414 33.24 7.43 -7.58
CA ILE A 414 32.41 7.73 -8.74
C ILE A 414 33.01 8.90 -9.50
N GLU A 415 33.15 8.74 -10.81
CA GLU A 415 33.72 9.74 -11.72
C GLU A 415 32.63 10.29 -12.63
N THR A 416 32.57 11.62 -12.76
CA THR A 416 31.64 12.35 -13.64
C THR A 416 32.24 13.69 -14.05
N THR A 417 31.47 14.55 -14.71
CA THR A 417 31.89 15.92 -15.03
C THR A 417 30.82 16.94 -14.66
N LEU A 418 31.23 18.19 -14.37
CA LEU A 418 30.30 19.27 -14.05
C LEU A 418 29.36 19.55 -15.24
N THR A 419 29.90 19.52 -16.47
CA THR A 419 29.11 19.64 -17.70
C THR A 419 27.99 18.60 -17.76
N ARG A 420 28.27 17.36 -17.35
CA ARG A 420 27.30 16.27 -17.38
C ARG A 420 26.22 16.43 -16.31
N ILE A 421 26.59 16.81 -15.09
CA ILE A 421 25.66 17.17 -14.01
C ILE A 421 24.67 18.24 -14.50
N ASN A 422 25.20 19.35 -15.02
CA ASN A 422 24.38 20.47 -15.50
C ASN A 422 23.48 20.08 -16.67
N ARG A 423 23.96 19.23 -17.58
CA ARG A 423 23.15 18.73 -18.69
C ARG A 423 21.97 17.86 -18.22
N VAL A 424 22.20 16.97 -17.25
CA VAL A 424 21.14 16.07 -16.74
C VAL A 424 20.14 16.82 -15.90
N LEU A 425 20.60 17.70 -15.03
CA LEU A 425 19.75 18.48 -14.14
C LEU A 425 19.09 19.68 -14.83
N GLY A 426 19.59 20.11 -15.99
CA GLY A 426 19.12 21.32 -16.66
C GLY A 426 19.51 22.60 -15.90
N THR A 427 20.69 22.59 -15.27
CA THR A 427 21.17 23.65 -14.38
C THR A 427 22.46 24.31 -14.90
N GLU A 428 22.89 25.38 -14.22
CA GLU A 428 24.17 26.07 -14.47
C GLU A 428 25.02 26.15 -13.19
N ILE A 429 25.10 25.04 -12.44
CA ILE A 429 25.87 24.93 -11.20
C ILE A 429 27.34 25.20 -11.49
N SER A 430 27.95 26.05 -10.67
CA SER A 430 29.36 26.44 -10.73
C SER A 430 30.29 25.49 -9.96
N ASN A 431 31.58 25.55 -10.25
CA ASN A 431 32.62 24.85 -9.48
C ASN A 431 32.62 25.22 -7.98
N THR A 432 32.23 26.45 -7.62
CA THR A 432 32.15 26.86 -6.21
C THR A 432 30.95 26.23 -5.51
N GLU A 433 29.82 26.11 -6.20
CA GLU A 433 28.61 25.50 -5.65
C GLU A 433 28.77 23.99 -5.50
N ILE A 434 29.36 23.31 -6.48
CA ILE A 434 29.57 21.86 -6.41
C ILE A 434 30.51 21.48 -5.26
N VAL A 435 31.59 22.25 -5.04
CA VAL A 435 32.49 22.07 -3.88
C VAL A 435 31.73 22.26 -2.58
N SER A 436 30.86 23.28 -2.49
CA SER A 436 30.05 23.52 -1.29
C SER A 436 29.07 22.37 -1.03
N ILE A 437 28.43 21.83 -2.08
CA ILE A 437 27.50 20.70 -1.96
C ILE A 437 28.20 19.47 -1.38
N PHE A 438 29.33 19.05 -1.94
CA PHE A 438 30.03 17.87 -1.44
C PHE A 438 30.69 18.10 -0.07
N ALA A 439 31.10 19.32 0.25
CA ALA A 439 31.56 19.67 1.60
C ALA A 439 30.43 19.53 2.64
N LYS A 440 29.20 19.97 2.32
CA LYS A 440 28.01 19.79 3.16
C LYS A 440 27.68 18.33 3.38
N LEU A 441 27.72 17.53 2.31
CA LEU A 441 27.53 16.09 2.35
C LEU A 441 28.66 15.35 3.07
N GLN A 442 29.83 15.99 3.23
CA GLN A 442 31.08 15.41 3.71
C GLN A 442 31.52 14.21 2.87
N PHE A 443 31.56 14.41 1.56
CA PHE A 443 32.15 13.50 0.58
C PHE A 443 33.47 14.11 0.11
N ASP A 444 34.50 13.28 -0.07
CA ASP A 444 35.77 13.77 -0.59
C ASP A 444 35.64 13.99 -2.11
N LEU A 445 35.99 15.19 -2.56
CA LEU A 445 35.89 15.60 -3.96
C LEU A 445 37.26 16.02 -4.49
N GLU A 446 37.70 15.35 -5.54
CA GLU A 446 38.86 15.75 -6.35
C GLU A 446 38.36 16.40 -7.65
N ILE A 447 38.90 17.57 -8.00
CA ILE A 447 38.54 18.31 -9.22
C ILE A 447 39.76 18.46 -10.12
N ASN A 448 39.61 18.09 -11.40
CA ASN A 448 40.61 18.31 -12.44
C ASN A 448 39.95 18.89 -13.70
N GLY A 449 39.90 20.22 -13.80
CA GLY A 449 39.19 20.89 -14.91
C GLY A 449 37.67 20.71 -14.81
N ASP A 450 37.07 19.97 -15.74
CA ASP A 450 35.64 19.60 -15.74
C ASP A 450 35.39 18.25 -15.04
N GLU A 451 36.44 17.45 -14.83
CA GLU A 451 36.36 16.11 -14.23
C GLU A 451 36.23 16.18 -12.71
N LEU A 452 35.30 15.38 -12.18
CA LEU A 452 34.99 15.25 -10.77
C LEU A 452 35.18 13.80 -10.34
N ALA A 453 35.98 13.59 -9.31
CA ALA A 453 36.21 12.29 -8.69
C ALA A 453 35.69 12.34 -7.24
N ILE A 454 34.58 11.65 -6.99
CA ILE A 454 33.85 11.68 -5.72
C ILE A 454 34.13 10.38 -4.97
N THR A 455 34.70 10.47 -3.77
CA THR A 455 34.84 9.32 -2.86
C THR A 455 33.65 9.30 -1.90
N VAL A 456 32.82 8.28 -2.05
CA VAL A 456 31.59 8.08 -1.28
C VAL A 456 31.95 7.43 0.07
N PRO A 457 31.54 8.03 1.20
CA PRO A 457 31.77 7.44 2.51
C PRO A 457 31.00 6.13 2.71
N SER A 458 31.55 5.20 3.51
CA SER A 458 30.94 3.87 3.76
C SER A 458 29.50 3.90 4.28
N ARG A 459 29.11 4.98 4.98
CA ARG A 459 27.74 5.21 5.45
C ARG A 459 26.70 5.35 4.33
N ARG A 460 27.12 5.63 3.10
CA ARG A 460 26.26 5.80 1.91
C ARG A 460 26.51 4.69 0.91
N TRP A 461 26.15 3.46 1.31
CA TRP A 461 26.27 2.27 0.46
C TRP A 461 25.27 2.26 -0.70
N ASP A 462 24.24 3.10 -0.65
CA ASP A 462 23.23 3.29 -1.68
C ASP A 462 23.77 3.98 -2.94
N ILE A 463 24.80 4.81 -2.78
CA ILE A 463 25.41 5.57 -3.88
C ILE A 463 26.42 4.66 -4.58
N THR A 464 26.09 4.11 -5.74
CA THR A 464 26.96 3.18 -6.49
C THR A 464 27.14 3.56 -7.95
N ILE A 465 26.31 4.48 -8.46
CA ILE A 465 26.32 4.92 -9.85
C ILE A 465 26.28 6.45 -9.97
N GLU A 466 26.61 6.93 -11.16
CA GLU A 466 26.63 8.36 -11.48
C GLU A 466 25.29 9.06 -11.22
N ALA A 467 24.16 8.39 -11.44
CA ALA A 467 22.83 8.94 -11.22
C ALA A 467 22.58 9.30 -9.75
N ASP A 468 23.16 8.53 -8.82
CA ASP A 468 23.02 8.78 -7.38
C ASP A 468 23.75 10.09 -7.00
N ILE A 469 24.87 10.37 -7.65
CA ILE A 469 25.57 11.66 -7.50
C ILE A 469 24.70 12.81 -8.02
N PHE A 470 23.98 12.63 -9.14
CA PHE A 470 23.08 13.66 -9.66
C PHE A 470 21.95 13.96 -8.67
N GLU A 471 21.39 12.92 -8.03
CA GLU A 471 20.39 13.07 -6.97
C GLU A 471 20.94 13.85 -5.77
N GLU A 472 22.11 13.48 -5.25
CA GLU A 472 22.76 14.17 -4.13
C GLU A 472 23.03 15.65 -4.43
N VAL A 473 23.46 15.95 -5.66
CA VAL A 473 23.68 17.33 -6.09
C VAL A 473 22.35 18.08 -6.17
N ALA A 474 21.36 17.50 -6.82
CA ALA A 474 20.06 18.14 -7.03
C ALA A 474 19.34 18.43 -5.71
N ARG A 475 19.35 17.49 -4.75
CA ARG A 475 18.65 17.66 -3.46
C ARG A 475 19.29 18.73 -2.58
N ILE A 476 20.62 18.81 -2.54
CA ILE A 476 21.35 19.82 -1.73
C ILE A 476 21.34 21.18 -2.43
N TYR A 477 21.36 21.20 -3.77
CA TYR A 477 21.14 22.43 -4.53
C TYR A 477 19.72 22.97 -4.29
N GLY A 478 18.73 22.07 -4.27
CA GLY A 478 17.31 22.33 -4.04
C GLY A 478 16.51 22.15 -5.33
N TYR A 479 15.56 21.20 -5.32
CA TYR A 479 14.71 20.91 -6.49
C TYR A 479 13.89 22.13 -6.94
N ASP A 480 13.51 23.02 -6.02
CA ASP A 480 12.79 24.26 -6.31
C ASP A 480 13.60 25.27 -7.15
N LYS A 481 14.92 25.10 -7.23
CA LYS A 481 15.81 25.94 -8.05
C LYS A 481 16.03 25.40 -9.45
N ILE A 482 15.57 24.18 -9.76
CA ILE A 482 15.72 23.57 -11.07
C ILE A 482 14.63 24.13 -12.01
N PRO A 483 14.98 24.71 -13.17
CA PRO A 483 14.00 25.36 -14.04
C PRO A 483 13.08 24.34 -14.71
N SER A 484 11.78 24.67 -14.78
CA SER A 484 10.81 23.90 -15.55
C SER A 484 10.94 24.22 -17.05
N THR A 485 11.15 23.19 -17.87
CA THR A 485 11.28 23.32 -19.33
C THR A 485 10.38 22.32 -20.04
N LEU A 486 9.85 22.69 -21.22
CA LEU A 486 9.07 21.75 -22.04
C LEU A 486 10.00 20.89 -22.88
N PRO A 487 9.77 19.56 -22.96
CA PRO A 487 10.52 18.71 -23.87
C PRO A 487 10.25 19.12 -25.32
N ILE A 488 11.30 19.24 -26.13
CA ILE A 488 11.19 19.55 -27.55
C ILE A 488 10.97 18.24 -28.31
N SER A 489 9.78 18.07 -28.89
CA SER A 489 9.46 16.93 -29.77
C SER A 489 8.94 17.42 -31.12
N ILE A 490 9.33 16.73 -32.19
CA ILE A 490 8.94 17.02 -33.57
C ILE A 490 7.77 16.15 -34.07
N SER A 491 7.31 15.19 -33.28
CA SER A 491 6.28 14.22 -33.68
C SER A 491 4.91 14.54 -33.09
N ALA A 492 3.86 14.51 -33.91
CA ALA A 492 2.48 14.66 -33.47
C ALA A 492 1.84 13.29 -33.19
N GLY A 493 1.30 13.11 -31.99
CA GLY A 493 0.51 11.93 -31.63
C GLY A 493 -0.85 11.92 -32.34
N HIS A 494 -1.34 10.72 -32.69
CA HIS A 494 -2.69 10.51 -33.23
C HIS A 494 -3.33 9.28 -32.58
N LEU A 495 -4.66 9.19 -32.64
CA LEU A 495 -5.38 8.02 -32.14
C LEU A 495 -5.23 6.87 -33.13
N THR A 496 -5.04 5.66 -32.60
CA THR A 496 -5.21 4.45 -33.41
C THR A 496 -6.68 4.28 -33.80
N THR A 497 -6.94 3.49 -34.85
CA THR A 497 -8.31 3.17 -35.29
C THR A 497 -9.15 2.58 -34.17
N GLU A 498 -8.57 1.70 -33.34
CA GLU A 498 -9.27 1.12 -32.20
C GLU A 498 -9.55 2.15 -31.10
N GLN A 499 -8.61 3.04 -30.77
CA GLN A 499 -8.84 4.10 -29.77
C GLN A 499 -9.95 5.06 -30.21
N ALA A 500 -10.00 5.39 -31.50
CA ALA A 500 -11.09 6.17 -32.07
C ALA A 500 -12.44 5.41 -31.98
N ALA A 501 -12.46 4.13 -32.32
CA ALA A 501 -13.65 3.28 -32.22
C ALA A 501 -14.17 3.14 -30.78
N ARG A 502 -13.29 2.93 -29.78
CA ARG A 502 -13.66 2.93 -28.35
C ARG A 502 -14.32 4.23 -27.91
N ARG A 503 -13.82 5.38 -28.40
CA ARG A 503 -14.44 6.70 -28.14
C ARG A 503 -15.80 6.82 -28.80
N THR A 504 -15.97 6.27 -30.01
CA THR A 504 -17.26 6.23 -30.71
C THR A 504 -18.29 5.38 -29.94
N ILE A 505 -17.90 4.19 -29.47
CA ILE A 505 -18.76 3.31 -28.66
C ILE A 505 -19.25 4.06 -27.41
N ARG A 506 -18.33 4.62 -26.61
CA ARG A 506 -18.67 5.36 -25.39
C ARG A 506 -19.63 6.51 -25.64
N ARG A 507 -19.28 7.39 -26.58
CA ARG A 507 -20.13 8.54 -26.96
C ARG A 507 -21.51 8.13 -27.41
N TYR A 508 -21.60 7.02 -28.15
CA TYR A 508 -22.89 6.52 -28.59
C TYR A 508 -23.73 5.98 -27.43
N LEU A 509 -23.16 5.15 -26.56
CA LEU A 509 -23.87 4.57 -25.41
C LEU A 509 -24.33 5.65 -24.42
N GLU A 510 -23.48 6.64 -24.16
CA GLU A 510 -23.81 7.82 -23.33
C GLU A 510 -24.91 8.68 -23.98
N GLY A 511 -24.80 8.91 -25.29
CA GLY A 511 -25.84 9.61 -26.06
C GLY A 511 -27.15 8.81 -26.14
N ALA A 512 -27.08 7.49 -26.00
CA ALA A 512 -28.20 6.58 -25.89
C ALA A 512 -28.62 6.34 -24.43
N GLY A 513 -28.20 7.18 -23.47
CA GLY A 513 -28.74 7.23 -22.11
C GLY A 513 -28.13 6.24 -21.10
N LEU A 514 -27.07 5.51 -21.43
CA LEU A 514 -26.37 4.65 -20.48
C LEU A 514 -25.24 5.42 -19.80
N ASN A 515 -25.02 5.14 -18.51
CA ASN A 515 -23.90 5.69 -17.76
C ASN A 515 -22.76 4.68 -17.69
N GLN A 516 -21.52 5.13 -17.85
CA GLN A 516 -20.37 4.25 -17.70
C GLN A 516 -20.21 3.84 -16.23
N ALA A 517 -20.08 2.54 -15.96
CA ALA A 517 -19.66 1.99 -14.69
C ALA A 517 -18.22 1.47 -14.77
N LEU A 518 -17.52 1.51 -13.63
CA LEU A 518 -16.22 0.87 -13.44
C LEU A 518 -16.35 -0.08 -12.25
N THR A 519 -16.43 -1.38 -12.52
CA THR A 519 -16.60 -2.39 -11.48
C THR A 519 -15.28 -3.09 -11.16
N TYR A 520 -15.19 -3.71 -9.98
CA TYR A 520 -14.00 -4.47 -9.60
C TYR A 520 -13.73 -5.61 -10.58
N SER A 521 -12.46 -5.78 -10.98
CA SER A 521 -12.02 -6.92 -11.79
C SER A 521 -11.94 -8.21 -10.97
N LEU A 522 -11.80 -8.12 -9.65
CA LEU A 522 -11.77 -9.24 -8.73
C LEU A 522 -13.16 -9.49 -8.13
N THR A 523 -13.59 -10.74 -8.13
CA THR A 523 -14.85 -11.21 -7.58
C THR A 523 -14.67 -12.57 -6.87
N SER A 524 -15.76 -13.18 -6.40
CA SER A 524 -15.71 -14.51 -5.78
C SER A 524 -15.49 -15.60 -6.81
N LYS A 525 -15.08 -16.79 -6.36
CA LYS A 525 -14.87 -17.95 -7.23
C LYS A 525 -16.10 -18.31 -8.05
N GLU A 526 -17.27 -18.30 -7.40
CA GLU A 526 -18.56 -18.65 -8.00
C GLU A 526 -19.01 -17.60 -9.00
N ALA A 527 -18.81 -16.32 -8.68
CA ALA A 527 -19.18 -15.18 -9.50
C ALA A 527 -18.28 -15.02 -10.73
N ALA A 528 -17.02 -15.49 -10.67
CA ALA A 528 -16.02 -15.20 -11.69
C ALA A 528 -16.37 -15.74 -13.08
N THR A 529 -17.03 -16.90 -13.15
CA THR A 529 -17.42 -17.58 -14.40
C THR A 529 -18.90 -17.44 -14.75
N GLN A 530 -19.69 -16.85 -13.85
CA GLN A 530 -21.13 -16.71 -14.06
C GLN A 530 -21.41 -15.74 -15.21
N LEU A 531 -22.35 -16.12 -16.09
CA LEU A 531 -22.75 -15.37 -17.29
C LEU A 531 -21.63 -15.15 -18.35
N ALA A 532 -20.44 -15.72 -18.19
CA ALA A 532 -19.30 -15.53 -19.09
C ALA A 532 -19.54 -15.95 -20.53
N LEU A 533 -18.91 -15.23 -21.47
CA LEU A 533 -18.93 -15.58 -22.91
C LEU A 533 -18.20 -16.90 -23.19
N SER A 534 -17.23 -17.25 -22.35
CA SER A 534 -16.39 -18.44 -22.49
C SER A 534 -16.44 -19.31 -21.24
N THR A 535 -16.17 -20.60 -21.40
CA THR A 535 -16.09 -21.59 -20.30
C THR A 535 -14.68 -21.76 -19.73
N GLU A 536 -13.72 -20.94 -20.19
CA GLU A 536 -12.35 -20.95 -19.68
C GLU A 536 -12.30 -20.62 -18.18
N THR A 537 -11.30 -21.16 -17.50
CA THR A 537 -11.15 -21.01 -16.04
C THR A 537 -10.73 -19.59 -15.65
N ALA A 538 -11.29 -19.10 -14.55
CA ALA A 538 -10.89 -17.83 -13.94
C ALA A 538 -9.53 -17.95 -13.24
N VAL A 539 -8.77 -16.85 -13.22
CA VAL A 539 -7.49 -16.76 -12.51
C VAL A 539 -7.73 -16.49 -11.03
N ALA A 540 -7.16 -17.29 -10.14
CA ALA A 540 -7.24 -17.11 -8.69
C ALA A 540 -6.01 -16.37 -8.14
N LEU A 541 -6.21 -15.51 -7.14
CA LEU A 541 -5.12 -14.91 -6.38
C LEU A 541 -4.66 -15.85 -5.26
N SER A 542 -3.33 -16.00 -5.09
CA SER A 542 -2.77 -16.83 -4.00
C SER A 542 -2.95 -16.20 -2.61
N MET A 543 -2.99 -14.87 -2.51
CA MET A 543 -3.17 -14.12 -1.26
C MET A 543 -4.18 -12.97 -1.45
N PRO A 544 -5.48 -13.28 -1.59
CA PRO A 544 -6.49 -12.24 -1.76
C PRO A 544 -6.77 -11.51 -0.44
N MET A 545 -7.20 -10.25 -0.53
CA MET A 545 -7.63 -9.50 0.66
C MET A 545 -8.92 -10.06 1.29
N SER A 546 -9.77 -10.70 0.48
CA SER A 546 -11.01 -11.36 0.92
C SER A 546 -11.47 -12.43 -0.08
N GLU A 547 -12.33 -13.35 0.35
CA GLU A 547 -12.92 -14.37 -0.53
C GLU A 547 -13.77 -13.77 -1.66
N GLU A 548 -14.46 -12.66 -1.38
CA GLU A 548 -15.24 -11.88 -2.35
C GLU A 548 -14.39 -11.22 -3.47
N HIS A 549 -13.07 -11.13 -3.28
CA HIS A 549 -12.12 -10.57 -4.24
C HIS A 549 -10.95 -11.53 -4.50
N SER A 550 -11.26 -12.82 -4.71
CA SER A 550 -10.28 -13.90 -4.85
C SER A 550 -9.98 -14.30 -6.29
N HIS A 551 -10.88 -14.04 -7.25
CA HIS A 551 -10.76 -14.49 -8.64
C HIS A 551 -10.96 -13.33 -9.62
N LEU A 552 -10.20 -13.31 -10.70
CA LEU A 552 -10.44 -12.37 -11.80
C LEU A 552 -11.70 -12.76 -12.58
N ARG A 553 -12.51 -11.77 -12.91
CA ARG A 553 -13.77 -11.95 -13.65
C ARG A 553 -13.54 -12.41 -15.10
N THR A 554 -14.41 -13.29 -15.58
CA THR A 554 -14.49 -13.72 -16.99
C THR A 554 -15.73 -13.17 -17.72
N SER A 555 -16.59 -12.47 -16.97
CA SER A 555 -17.77 -11.70 -17.40
C SER A 555 -17.80 -10.38 -16.65
N ILE A 556 -18.36 -9.34 -17.26
CA ILE A 556 -18.62 -8.06 -16.59
C ILE A 556 -20.07 -7.95 -16.06
N VAL A 557 -20.99 -8.73 -16.64
CA VAL A 557 -22.44 -8.54 -16.45
C VAL A 557 -22.86 -8.71 -15.00
N LEU A 558 -22.33 -9.71 -14.29
CA LEU A 558 -22.70 -9.94 -12.90
C LEU A 558 -22.31 -8.76 -12.00
N GLN A 559 -21.14 -8.15 -12.21
CA GLN A 559 -20.75 -6.98 -11.40
C GLN A 559 -21.61 -5.77 -11.73
N LEU A 560 -22.02 -5.59 -12.99
CA LEU A 560 -22.99 -4.57 -13.35
C LEU A 560 -24.34 -4.83 -12.65
N LEU A 561 -24.83 -6.07 -12.61
CA LEU A 561 -26.07 -6.41 -11.91
C LEU A 561 -25.99 -6.10 -10.41
N LYS A 562 -24.86 -6.42 -9.76
CA LYS A 562 -24.60 -6.02 -8.36
C LYS A 562 -24.60 -4.50 -8.20
N ALA A 563 -24.03 -3.75 -9.14
CA ALA A 563 -24.06 -2.28 -9.13
C ALA A 563 -25.48 -1.72 -9.33
N ALA A 564 -26.29 -2.35 -10.18
CA ALA A 564 -27.70 -1.99 -10.35
C ALA A 564 -28.49 -2.26 -9.06
N SER A 565 -28.31 -3.42 -8.45
CA SER A 565 -28.93 -3.78 -7.17
C SER A 565 -28.60 -2.78 -6.06
N TYR A 566 -27.31 -2.38 -5.96
CA TYR A 566 -26.86 -1.34 -5.03
C TYR A 566 -27.59 0.00 -5.21
N ASN A 567 -27.89 0.38 -6.46
CA ASN A 567 -28.63 1.61 -6.80
C ASN A 567 -30.12 1.49 -6.49
N VAL A 568 -30.74 0.35 -6.85
CA VAL A 568 -32.16 0.07 -6.56
C VAL A 568 -32.40 0.07 -5.06
N ALA A 569 -31.50 -0.51 -4.27
CA ALA A 569 -31.54 -0.47 -2.79
C ALA A 569 -31.48 0.96 -2.21
N ARG A 570 -31.06 1.96 -3.01
CA ARG A 570 -31.03 3.39 -2.67
C ARG A 570 -32.16 4.17 -3.35
N ASN A 571 -33.22 3.48 -3.75
CA ASN A 571 -34.43 4.01 -4.40
C ASN A 571 -34.21 4.56 -5.83
N ASN A 572 -33.07 4.26 -6.47
CA ASN A 572 -32.89 4.53 -7.89
C ASN A 572 -33.40 3.35 -8.72
N ASN A 573 -34.68 3.39 -9.09
CA ASN A 573 -35.38 2.25 -9.70
C ASN A 573 -35.17 2.09 -11.22
N SER A 574 -34.59 3.11 -11.87
CA SER A 574 -34.32 3.11 -13.32
C SER A 574 -32.83 3.29 -13.53
N VAL A 575 -32.13 2.19 -13.85
CA VAL A 575 -30.67 2.16 -13.92
C VAL A 575 -30.25 1.64 -15.28
N ALA A 576 -29.43 2.43 -15.98
CA ALA A 576 -28.87 2.10 -17.29
C ALA A 576 -27.35 2.26 -17.21
N LEU A 577 -26.63 1.13 -17.22
CA LEU A 577 -25.17 1.08 -17.04
C LEU A 577 -24.52 0.37 -18.21
N TYR A 578 -23.30 0.78 -18.56
CA TYR A 578 -22.42 0.03 -19.44
C TYR A 578 -20.98 0.04 -18.91
N GLU A 579 -20.19 -0.95 -19.29
CA GLU A 579 -18.77 -0.99 -19.01
C GLU A 579 -18.03 -1.55 -20.23
N LEU A 580 -16.97 -0.86 -20.63
CA LEU A 580 -15.97 -1.35 -21.56
C LEU A 580 -14.72 -1.64 -20.73
N GLY A 581 -14.40 -2.92 -20.53
CA GLY A 581 -13.38 -3.34 -19.59
C GLY A 581 -12.80 -4.71 -19.91
N THR A 582 -11.74 -5.09 -19.20
CA THR A 582 -11.03 -6.36 -19.43
C THR A 582 -11.67 -7.50 -18.62
N VAL A 583 -11.71 -8.68 -19.24
CA VAL A 583 -11.91 -9.98 -18.61
C VAL A 583 -10.66 -10.85 -18.78
N PHE A 584 -10.49 -11.84 -17.91
CA PHE A 584 -9.24 -12.59 -17.79
C PHE A 584 -9.49 -14.09 -17.81
N TYR A 585 -8.87 -14.78 -18.76
CA TYR A 585 -8.93 -16.24 -18.86
C TYR A 585 -7.57 -16.83 -18.46
N ALA A 586 -7.59 -17.84 -17.60
CA ALA A 586 -6.37 -18.53 -17.22
C ALA A 586 -5.77 -19.27 -18.43
N THR A 587 -4.44 -19.36 -18.45
CA THR A 587 -3.66 -20.07 -19.45
C THR A 587 -2.89 -21.21 -18.77
N GLU A 588 -2.34 -22.14 -19.54
CA GLU A 588 -1.61 -23.28 -18.97
C GLU A 588 -0.30 -22.86 -18.28
N GLY A 589 -0.03 -23.41 -17.10
CA GLY A 589 1.22 -23.19 -16.36
C GLY A 589 1.35 -21.77 -15.80
N ASP A 590 2.58 -21.25 -15.81
CA ASP A 590 2.92 -19.90 -15.32
C ASP A 590 2.79 -18.81 -16.40
N ASN A 591 2.05 -19.09 -17.48
CA ASN A 591 1.83 -18.12 -18.54
C ASN A 591 0.93 -16.97 -18.06
N LEU A 592 1.08 -15.79 -18.68
CA LEU A 592 0.18 -14.67 -18.43
C LEU A 592 -1.25 -15.03 -18.84
N PRO A 593 -2.27 -14.55 -18.10
CA PRO A 593 -3.65 -14.76 -18.49
C PRO A 593 -3.97 -14.10 -19.83
N LEU A 594 -4.93 -14.67 -20.56
CA LEU A 594 -5.45 -14.05 -21.76
C LEU A 594 -6.40 -12.91 -21.35
N GLU A 595 -5.99 -11.68 -21.64
CA GLU A 595 -6.76 -10.47 -21.39
C GLU A 595 -7.57 -10.09 -22.62
N THR A 596 -8.90 -10.02 -22.47
CA THR A 596 -9.81 -9.68 -23.57
C THR A 596 -10.72 -8.52 -23.17
N GLU A 597 -10.82 -7.50 -24.01
CA GLU A 597 -11.73 -6.38 -23.77
C GLU A 597 -13.17 -6.79 -24.11
N HIS A 598 -14.07 -6.63 -23.16
CA HIS A 598 -15.50 -6.85 -23.30
C HIS A 598 -16.26 -5.53 -23.18
N LEU A 599 -17.38 -5.44 -23.91
CA LEU A 599 -18.39 -4.41 -23.75
C LEU A 599 -19.64 -5.04 -23.19
N ALA A 600 -19.99 -4.67 -21.96
CA ALA A 600 -21.20 -5.13 -21.30
C ALA A 600 -22.11 -3.96 -20.95
N GLY A 601 -23.39 -4.24 -20.78
CA GLY A 601 -24.33 -3.26 -20.28
C GLY A 601 -25.61 -3.87 -19.75
N LEU A 602 -26.35 -3.08 -19.00
CA LEU A 602 -27.65 -3.43 -18.46
C LEU A 602 -28.58 -2.24 -18.45
N ILE A 603 -29.88 -2.52 -18.50
CA ILE A 603 -30.93 -1.55 -18.23
C ILE A 603 -32.03 -2.23 -17.41
N THR A 604 -32.48 -1.56 -16.35
CA THR A 604 -33.59 -1.98 -15.50
C THR A 604 -34.53 -0.81 -15.22
N GLY A 605 -35.83 -1.09 -15.03
CA GLY A 605 -36.83 -0.07 -14.71
C GLY A 605 -37.46 0.61 -15.94
N ASN A 606 -37.60 1.94 -15.88
CA ASN A 606 -38.17 2.73 -16.97
C ASN A 606 -37.05 3.21 -17.92
N TRP A 607 -37.23 3.01 -19.22
CA TRP A 607 -36.33 3.55 -20.25
C TRP A 607 -36.60 5.04 -20.51
N GLN A 608 -37.88 5.42 -20.60
CA GLN A 608 -38.29 6.82 -20.71
C GLN A 608 -39.43 7.10 -19.74
N GLU A 609 -39.31 8.22 -19.04
CA GLU A 609 -40.32 8.74 -18.13
C GLU A 609 -40.53 10.21 -18.47
N ASN A 610 -41.50 10.48 -19.35
CA ASN A 610 -41.87 11.84 -19.73
C ASN A 610 -42.99 12.32 -18.80
N ASP A 611 -42.63 12.94 -17.68
CA ASP A 611 -43.56 13.42 -16.66
C ASP A 611 -44.69 14.29 -17.24
N TRP A 612 -44.36 15.17 -18.18
CA TRP A 612 -45.33 16.09 -18.78
C TRP A 612 -46.28 15.42 -19.79
N GLN A 613 -45.84 14.33 -20.45
CA GLN A 613 -46.66 13.56 -21.41
C GLN A 613 -47.40 12.40 -20.74
N LYS A 614 -47.07 12.09 -19.46
CA LYS A 614 -47.55 10.90 -18.74
C LYS A 614 -47.31 9.59 -19.50
N GLN A 615 -46.24 9.55 -20.28
CA GLN A 615 -45.82 8.34 -21.00
C GLN A 615 -44.62 7.74 -20.28
N VAL A 616 -44.84 6.55 -19.71
CA VAL A 616 -43.79 5.73 -19.10
C VAL A 616 -43.54 4.55 -20.02
N LYS A 617 -42.35 4.50 -20.63
CA LYS A 617 -41.90 3.37 -21.43
C LYS A 617 -40.96 2.52 -20.59
N LYS A 618 -41.43 1.34 -20.19
CA LYS A 618 -40.59 0.34 -19.52
C LYS A 618 -39.49 -0.16 -20.46
N VAL A 619 -38.37 -0.57 -19.90
CA VAL A 619 -37.34 -1.26 -20.68
C VAL A 619 -37.87 -2.60 -21.19
N ASP A 620 -37.49 -2.95 -22.41
CA ASP A 620 -37.70 -4.27 -22.99
C ASP A 620 -36.45 -4.74 -23.76
N PHE A 621 -36.51 -5.97 -24.27
CA PHE A 621 -35.44 -6.57 -25.07
C PHE A 621 -35.07 -5.71 -26.29
N PHE A 622 -36.05 -5.08 -26.94
CA PHE A 622 -35.87 -4.35 -28.19
C PHE A 622 -35.23 -2.98 -27.98
N VAL A 623 -35.40 -2.35 -26.81
CA VAL A 623 -34.65 -1.15 -26.42
C VAL A 623 -33.15 -1.42 -26.46
N LEU A 624 -32.69 -2.45 -25.75
CA LEU A 624 -31.27 -2.77 -25.67
C LEU A 624 -30.73 -3.34 -26.99
N LYS A 625 -31.56 -4.09 -27.73
CA LYS A 625 -31.26 -4.51 -29.11
C LYS A 625 -30.97 -3.31 -30.02
N GLY A 626 -31.82 -2.29 -30.01
CA GLY A 626 -31.66 -1.09 -30.83
C GLY A 626 -30.41 -0.28 -30.46
N ILE A 627 -30.05 -0.23 -29.18
CA ILE A 627 -28.80 0.40 -28.71
C ILE A 627 -27.58 -0.34 -29.27
N ILE A 628 -27.57 -1.69 -29.22
CA ILE A 628 -26.48 -2.50 -29.78
C ILE A 628 -26.39 -2.32 -31.31
N GLU A 629 -27.52 -2.37 -32.02
CA GLU A 629 -27.58 -2.13 -33.47
C GLU A 629 -27.03 -0.75 -33.84
N GLY A 630 -27.28 0.27 -33.01
CA GLY A 630 -26.72 1.60 -33.20
C GLY A 630 -25.21 1.69 -32.94
N VAL A 631 -24.66 0.98 -31.95
CA VAL A 631 -23.21 0.85 -31.78
C VAL A 631 -22.57 0.25 -33.03
N VAL A 632 -23.08 -0.90 -33.48
CA VAL A 632 -22.60 -1.61 -34.66
C VAL A 632 -22.70 -0.73 -35.92
N THR A 633 -23.77 0.03 -36.06
CA THR A 633 -23.95 0.99 -37.16
C THR A 633 -22.93 2.12 -37.13
N LYS A 634 -22.65 2.70 -35.95
CA LYS A 634 -21.61 3.74 -35.81
C LYS A 634 -20.20 3.23 -36.11
N LEU A 635 -19.97 1.93 -36.00
CA LEU A 635 -18.71 1.28 -36.37
C LEU A 635 -18.68 0.81 -37.85
N GLY A 636 -19.77 0.94 -38.60
CA GLY A 636 -19.84 0.50 -40.00
C GLY A 636 -19.89 -1.02 -40.14
N LEU A 637 -20.57 -1.71 -39.23
CA LEU A 637 -20.61 -3.18 -39.14
C LEU A 637 -22.03 -3.77 -39.33
N THR A 638 -23.01 -2.95 -39.72
CA THR A 638 -24.44 -3.33 -39.77
C THR A 638 -24.71 -4.59 -40.59
N ASP A 639 -24.10 -4.71 -41.77
CA ASP A 639 -24.35 -5.84 -42.68
C ASP A 639 -23.76 -7.17 -42.21
N GLN A 640 -22.93 -7.14 -41.16
CA GLN A 640 -22.26 -8.33 -40.60
C GLN A 640 -22.97 -8.85 -39.34
N LEU A 641 -23.98 -8.14 -38.83
CA LEU A 641 -24.65 -8.46 -37.58
C LEU A 641 -25.79 -9.46 -37.79
N GLU A 642 -25.77 -10.54 -37.04
CA GLU A 642 -26.83 -11.54 -37.00
C GLU A 642 -27.29 -11.78 -35.56
N TRP A 643 -28.60 -12.01 -35.40
CA TRP A 643 -29.22 -12.37 -34.13
C TRP A 643 -29.74 -13.81 -34.22
N LYS A 644 -29.35 -14.66 -33.27
CA LYS A 644 -29.85 -16.05 -33.20
C LYS A 644 -30.43 -16.32 -31.82
N GLN A 645 -31.58 -16.96 -31.76
CA GLN A 645 -32.15 -17.40 -30.48
C GLN A 645 -31.14 -18.32 -29.79
N ALA A 646 -30.95 -18.13 -28.49
CA ALA A 646 -30.03 -18.91 -27.68
C ALA A 646 -30.62 -19.16 -26.30
N GLU A 647 -30.09 -20.17 -25.61
CA GLU A 647 -30.38 -20.43 -24.20
C GLU A 647 -29.05 -20.41 -23.45
N LYS A 648 -29.06 -19.80 -22.26
CA LYS A 648 -27.89 -19.72 -21.40
C LYS A 648 -28.35 -19.72 -19.96
N GLN A 649 -27.57 -20.37 -19.09
CA GLN A 649 -27.84 -20.39 -17.65
C GLN A 649 -27.97 -18.96 -17.11
N ASP A 650 -28.88 -18.78 -16.14
CA ASP A 650 -29.20 -17.51 -15.47
C ASP A 650 -29.80 -16.42 -16.37
N LEU A 651 -30.10 -16.73 -17.64
CA LEU A 651 -30.83 -15.87 -18.57
C LEU A 651 -32.20 -16.48 -18.93
N HIS A 652 -33.14 -15.64 -19.34
CA HIS A 652 -34.50 -16.08 -19.68
C HIS A 652 -34.52 -16.89 -20.99
N PRO A 653 -35.03 -18.13 -21.02
CA PRO A 653 -34.91 -19.02 -22.19
C PRO A 653 -35.61 -18.50 -23.45
N GLY A 654 -36.76 -17.83 -23.28
CA GLY A 654 -37.51 -17.24 -24.41
C GLY A 654 -37.10 -15.81 -24.79
N ARG A 655 -36.15 -15.20 -24.09
CA ARG A 655 -35.76 -13.77 -24.26
C ARG A 655 -34.24 -13.63 -24.21
N THR A 656 -33.56 -14.51 -24.93
CA THR A 656 -32.09 -14.57 -25.02
C THR A 656 -31.71 -14.75 -26.49
N ALA A 657 -30.77 -13.94 -26.96
CA ALA A 657 -30.20 -14.05 -28.29
C ALA A 657 -28.67 -13.99 -28.23
N SER A 658 -28.01 -14.86 -28.97
CA SER A 658 -26.59 -14.74 -29.29
C SER A 658 -26.41 -13.71 -30.41
N ILE A 659 -25.32 -12.96 -30.30
CA ILE A 659 -24.93 -11.88 -31.21
C ILE A 659 -23.77 -12.41 -32.03
N TRP A 660 -23.97 -12.45 -33.35
CA TRP A 660 -23.00 -12.95 -34.31
C TRP A 660 -22.51 -11.82 -35.19
N LEU A 661 -21.21 -11.79 -35.44
CA LEU A 661 -20.56 -10.85 -36.33
C LEU A 661 -19.73 -11.62 -37.37
N ALA A 662 -20.05 -11.45 -38.65
CA ALA A 662 -19.39 -12.13 -39.76
C ALA A 662 -19.29 -13.67 -39.57
N GLY A 663 -20.36 -14.28 -39.04
CA GLY A 663 -20.42 -15.73 -38.81
C GLY A 663 -19.72 -16.23 -37.54
N LYS A 664 -19.21 -15.35 -36.67
CA LYS A 664 -18.66 -15.70 -35.35
C LYS A 664 -19.54 -15.17 -34.22
N GLU A 665 -19.83 -15.98 -33.21
CA GLU A 665 -20.50 -15.52 -32.00
C GLU A 665 -19.57 -14.59 -31.21
N ILE A 666 -20.02 -13.38 -30.93
CA ILE A 666 -19.26 -12.38 -30.18
C ILE A 666 -19.92 -12.01 -28.86
N GLY A 667 -21.08 -12.56 -28.52
CA GLY A 667 -21.74 -12.20 -27.27
C GLY A 667 -23.22 -12.56 -27.21
N TYR A 668 -23.93 -11.95 -26.27
CA TYR A 668 -25.38 -12.15 -26.09
C TYR A 668 -26.10 -10.88 -25.66
N LEU A 669 -27.42 -10.88 -25.88
CA LEU A 669 -28.41 -9.96 -25.31
C LEU A 669 -29.52 -10.80 -24.69
N ALA A 670 -29.93 -10.49 -23.45
CA ALA A 670 -30.95 -11.27 -22.78
C ALA A 670 -31.71 -10.50 -21.69
N GLN A 671 -32.89 -11.01 -21.33
CA GLN A 671 -33.46 -10.74 -20.00
C GLN A 671 -32.79 -11.65 -18.97
N VAL A 672 -32.44 -11.10 -17.80
CA VAL A 672 -31.99 -11.87 -16.65
C VAL A 672 -33.09 -12.85 -16.22
N HIS A 673 -32.72 -14.09 -15.86
CA HIS A 673 -33.70 -15.08 -15.40
C HIS A 673 -34.43 -14.56 -14.14
N PRO A 674 -35.77 -14.74 -14.02
CA PRO A 674 -36.54 -14.21 -12.88
C PRO A 674 -35.99 -14.62 -11.50
N SER A 675 -35.44 -15.82 -11.38
CA SER A 675 -34.81 -16.30 -10.15
C SER A 675 -33.58 -15.47 -9.76
N LEU A 676 -32.65 -15.25 -10.70
CA LEU A 676 -31.46 -14.42 -10.45
C LEU A 676 -31.84 -12.95 -10.22
N ALA A 677 -32.82 -12.43 -10.97
CA ALA A 677 -33.31 -11.07 -10.75
C ALA A 677 -33.88 -10.90 -9.34
N THR A 678 -34.64 -11.89 -8.85
CA THR A 678 -35.19 -11.89 -7.48
C THR A 678 -34.09 -11.98 -6.43
N GLU A 679 -33.07 -12.83 -6.64
CA GLU A 679 -31.91 -12.95 -5.74
C GLU A 679 -31.17 -11.61 -5.56
N LEU A 680 -31.10 -10.80 -6.63
CA LEU A 680 -30.42 -9.51 -6.62
C LEU A 680 -31.35 -8.33 -6.31
N ASP A 681 -32.59 -8.56 -5.88
CA ASP A 681 -33.62 -7.53 -5.65
C ASP A 681 -33.87 -6.62 -6.87
N LEU A 682 -33.74 -7.18 -8.06
CA LEU A 682 -33.95 -6.51 -9.34
C LEU A 682 -35.31 -6.88 -9.96
N LYS A 683 -35.92 -5.90 -10.63
CA LYS A 683 -37.09 -6.12 -11.49
C LYS A 683 -36.65 -6.66 -12.84
N GLU A 684 -37.55 -6.69 -13.82
CA GLU A 684 -37.20 -7.02 -15.21
C GLU A 684 -36.00 -6.19 -15.68
N THR A 685 -34.89 -6.90 -15.91
CA THR A 685 -33.58 -6.32 -16.22
C THR A 685 -33.06 -7.02 -17.47
N TYR A 686 -32.56 -6.22 -18.41
CA TYR A 686 -31.98 -6.69 -19.65
C TYR A 686 -30.49 -6.39 -19.65
N VAL A 687 -29.71 -7.36 -20.11
CA VAL A 687 -28.24 -7.33 -20.09
C VAL A 687 -27.69 -7.71 -21.45
N PHE A 688 -26.51 -7.21 -21.78
CA PHE A 688 -25.72 -7.69 -22.89
C PHE A 688 -24.25 -7.77 -22.51
N GLU A 689 -23.52 -8.66 -23.18
CA GLU A 689 -22.07 -8.72 -23.16
C GLU A 689 -21.55 -9.09 -24.54
N LEU A 690 -20.54 -8.37 -25.00
CA LEU A 690 -19.88 -8.52 -26.28
C LEU A 690 -18.38 -8.60 -26.08
N ASN A 691 -17.71 -9.47 -26.82
CA ASN A 691 -16.27 -9.42 -27.01
C ASN A 691 -15.94 -8.17 -27.85
N ALA A 692 -15.49 -7.12 -27.16
CA ALA A 692 -15.18 -5.84 -27.77
C ALA A 692 -13.91 -5.94 -28.63
N ALA A 693 -12.96 -6.81 -28.27
CA ALA A 693 -11.77 -7.01 -29.09
C ALA A 693 -12.13 -7.50 -30.50
N GLU A 694 -13.04 -8.47 -30.61
CA GLU A 694 -13.55 -8.95 -31.91
C GLU A 694 -14.33 -7.86 -32.65
N LEU A 695 -15.18 -7.12 -31.95
CA LEU A 695 -15.92 -5.98 -32.52
C LEU A 695 -14.99 -4.90 -33.08
N LEU A 696 -13.92 -4.59 -32.35
CA LEU A 696 -12.92 -3.60 -32.73
C LEU A 696 -11.98 -4.09 -33.83
N ALA A 697 -11.74 -5.40 -33.94
CA ALA A 697 -10.91 -5.99 -34.99
C ALA A 697 -11.66 -6.13 -36.33
N ALA A 698 -12.98 -6.31 -36.31
CA ALA A 698 -13.80 -6.56 -37.49
C ALA A 698 -13.59 -5.54 -38.63
N PRO A 699 -13.62 -5.96 -39.90
CA PRO A 699 -13.44 -5.07 -41.04
C PRO A 699 -14.63 -4.11 -41.16
N LYS A 700 -14.36 -2.80 -41.07
CA LYS A 700 -15.38 -1.75 -41.08
C LYS A 700 -15.70 -1.36 -42.52
N THR A 701 -16.97 -1.22 -42.84
CA THR A 701 -17.39 -0.63 -44.11
C THR A 701 -17.08 0.86 -44.09
N ALA A 702 -16.36 1.35 -45.10
CA ALA A 702 -16.07 2.77 -45.21
C ALA A 702 -17.36 3.57 -45.40
N VAL A 703 -17.50 4.67 -44.66
CA VAL A 703 -18.60 5.61 -44.88
C VAL A 703 -18.35 6.34 -46.19
N THR A 704 -19.01 5.88 -47.26
CA THR A 704 -18.93 6.47 -48.59
C THR A 704 -20.09 7.42 -48.84
N TYR A 705 -19.80 8.55 -49.49
CA TYR A 705 -20.85 9.46 -49.94
C TYR A 705 -21.63 8.82 -51.10
N HIS A 706 -22.96 8.78 -50.97
CA HIS A 706 -23.88 8.47 -52.05
C HIS A 706 -24.68 9.70 -52.43
N THR A 707 -24.87 9.91 -53.74
CA THR A 707 -25.72 11.01 -54.23
C THR A 707 -27.15 10.82 -53.75
N ILE A 708 -27.78 11.90 -53.29
CA ILE A 708 -29.17 11.90 -52.87
C ILE A 708 -30.04 11.53 -54.09
N PRO A 709 -30.91 10.50 -54.00
CA PRO A 709 -31.76 10.10 -55.12
C PRO A 709 -32.64 11.27 -55.61
N ARG A 710 -32.68 11.47 -56.93
CA ARG A 710 -33.49 12.54 -57.57
C ARG A 710 -34.89 12.09 -57.98
N TYR A 711 -35.12 10.77 -58.00
CA TYR A 711 -36.36 10.15 -58.46
C TYR A 711 -37.22 9.70 -57.27
N PRO A 712 -38.55 9.68 -57.41
CA PRO A 712 -39.44 9.28 -56.32
C PRO A 712 -39.35 7.76 -56.05
N ALA A 713 -39.46 7.39 -54.78
CA ALA A 713 -39.61 6.01 -54.36
C ALA A 713 -41.08 5.56 -54.47
N MET A 714 -41.29 4.26 -54.64
CA MET A 714 -42.61 3.62 -54.60
C MET A 714 -42.67 2.60 -53.47
N THR A 715 -43.79 2.54 -52.74
CA THR A 715 -43.98 1.58 -51.66
C THR A 715 -44.99 0.49 -52.02
N ARG A 716 -44.79 -0.70 -51.45
CA ARG A 716 -45.75 -1.80 -51.43
C ARG A 716 -45.83 -2.40 -50.05
N ASP A 717 -47.04 -2.51 -49.52
CA ASP A 717 -47.27 -3.20 -48.27
C ASP A 717 -47.69 -4.64 -48.55
N ILE A 718 -47.11 -5.57 -47.80
CA ILE A 718 -47.45 -6.99 -47.85
C ILE A 718 -47.74 -7.50 -46.43
N ALA A 719 -48.84 -8.23 -46.27
CA ALA A 719 -49.17 -8.92 -45.02
C ALA A 719 -49.00 -10.43 -45.22
N LEU A 720 -48.08 -11.04 -44.45
CA LEU A 720 -47.69 -12.43 -44.61
C LEU A 720 -48.18 -13.25 -43.41
N LEU A 721 -49.06 -14.21 -43.67
CA LEU A 721 -49.47 -15.20 -42.69
C LEU A 721 -48.49 -16.38 -42.72
N VAL A 722 -47.73 -16.57 -41.65
CA VAL A 722 -46.67 -17.60 -41.53
C VAL A 722 -46.84 -18.41 -40.24
N ASN A 723 -46.13 -19.53 -40.13
CA ASN A 723 -46.05 -20.27 -38.87
C ASN A 723 -45.35 -19.43 -37.80
N LYS A 724 -45.70 -19.65 -36.52
CA LYS A 724 -45.15 -18.87 -35.40
C LYS A 724 -43.63 -19.00 -35.20
N ASP A 725 -43.06 -20.14 -35.58
CA ASP A 725 -41.63 -20.45 -35.52
C ASP A 725 -40.81 -19.74 -36.61
N VAL A 726 -41.44 -19.28 -37.70
CA VAL A 726 -40.75 -18.54 -38.76
C VAL A 726 -40.29 -17.19 -38.21
N SER A 727 -38.98 -16.93 -38.24
CA SER A 727 -38.40 -15.69 -37.73
C SER A 727 -38.57 -14.53 -38.72
N GLN A 728 -38.67 -13.32 -38.17
CA GLN A 728 -38.67 -12.08 -38.95
C GLN A 728 -37.40 -11.96 -39.81
N ALA A 729 -36.23 -12.30 -39.26
CA ALA A 729 -34.96 -12.25 -39.97
C ALA A 729 -34.91 -13.21 -41.16
N ALA A 730 -35.51 -14.41 -41.05
CA ALA A 730 -35.58 -15.35 -42.16
C ALA A 730 -36.41 -14.79 -43.33
N LEU A 731 -37.53 -14.13 -43.03
CA LEU A 731 -38.35 -13.46 -44.04
C LEU A 731 -37.62 -12.27 -44.66
N GLU A 732 -37.01 -11.41 -43.85
CA GLU A 732 -36.27 -10.25 -44.33
C GLU A 732 -35.07 -10.64 -45.22
N ASN A 733 -34.31 -11.66 -44.83
CA ASN A 733 -33.19 -12.17 -45.63
C ASN A 733 -33.66 -12.72 -46.97
N GLU A 734 -34.78 -13.45 -46.99
CA GLU A 734 -35.36 -13.93 -48.24
C GLU A 734 -35.81 -12.76 -49.12
N ILE A 735 -36.53 -11.79 -48.55
CA ILE A 735 -36.94 -10.57 -49.26
C ILE A 735 -35.72 -9.88 -49.89
N LYS A 736 -34.66 -9.62 -49.12
CA LYS A 736 -33.43 -8.99 -49.62
C LYS A 736 -32.79 -9.79 -50.76
N SER A 737 -32.76 -11.11 -50.65
CA SER A 737 -32.13 -11.98 -51.65
C SER A 737 -32.89 -11.99 -52.99
N GLN A 738 -34.21 -11.83 -52.97
CA GLN A 738 -35.08 -11.96 -54.15
C GLN A 738 -35.48 -10.63 -54.79
N ALA A 739 -35.47 -9.54 -54.02
CA ALA A 739 -35.99 -8.26 -54.48
C ALA A 739 -35.11 -7.52 -55.50
N GLY A 740 -33.88 -8.00 -55.72
CA GLY A 740 -32.94 -7.41 -56.67
C GLY A 740 -32.47 -6.00 -56.26
N LYS A 741 -31.95 -5.24 -57.23
CA LYS A 741 -31.33 -3.92 -56.98
C LYS A 741 -32.32 -2.80 -56.69
N LEU A 742 -33.62 -3.02 -56.94
CA LEU A 742 -34.64 -1.97 -56.83
C LEU A 742 -35.15 -1.80 -55.41
N LEU A 743 -35.01 -2.80 -54.54
CA LEU A 743 -35.45 -2.70 -53.16
C LEU A 743 -34.46 -1.88 -52.36
N HIS A 744 -34.95 -0.76 -51.85
CA HIS A 744 -34.17 0.22 -51.11
C HIS A 744 -34.32 0.05 -49.59
N ASN A 745 -35.54 -0.26 -49.12
CA ASN A 745 -35.81 -0.41 -47.69
C ASN A 745 -36.89 -1.48 -47.42
N ILE A 746 -36.76 -2.18 -46.30
CA ILE A 746 -37.76 -3.10 -45.75
C ILE A 746 -38.09 -2.63 -44.36
N GLN A 747 -39.37 -2.44 -44.06
CA GLN A 747 -39.81 -2.07 -42.73
C GLN A 747 -40.93 -2.99 -42.27
N LEU A 748 -40.68 -3.79 -41.23
CA LEU A 748 -41.77 -4.45 -40.50
C LEU A 748 -42.51 -3.38 -39.68
N PHE A 749 -43.81 -3.24 -39.87
CA PHE A 749 -44.62 -2.25 -39.15
C PHE A 749 -45.71 -2.86 -38.28
N ASP A 750 -46.07 -4.13 -38.48
CA ASP A 750 -47.07 -4.81 -37.64
C ASP A 750 -46.80 -6.32 -37.49
N ILE A 751 -47.06 -6.85 -36.30
CA ILE A 751 -47.14 -8.28 -36.02
C ILE A 751 -48.47 -8.52 -35.30
N PHE A 752 -49.34 -9.31 -35.92
CA PHE A 752 -50.64 -9.65 -35.36
C PHE A 752 -50.74 -11.15 -35.07
N GLU A 753 -51.12 -11.48 -33.84
CA GLU A 753 -51.47 -12.83 -33.40
C GLU A 753 -52.89 -12.81 -32.82
N GLY A 754 -53.72 -13.79 -33.19
CA GLY A 754 -55.08 -13.87 -32.65
C GLY A 754 -55.81 -15.13 -33.08
N GLU A 755 -56.88 -15.48 -32.36
CA GLU A 755 -57.63 -16.73 -32.57
C GLU A 755 -58.13 -16.89 -34.02
N LYS A 756 -58.44 -15.77 -34.70
CA LYS A 756 -58.89 -15.74 -36.10
C LYS A 756 -57.80 -16.09 -37.13
N LEU A 757 -56.55 -16.24 -36.72
CA LEU A 757 -55.43 -16.65 -37.58
C LEU A 757 -55.09 -18.15 -37.47
N GLY A 758 -55.58 -18.82 -36.43
CA GLY A 758 -55.13 -20.15 -36.02
C GLY A 758 -54.03 -20.07 -34.94
N ALA A 759 -54.01 -21.04 -34.01
CA ALA A 759 -53.14 -21.00 -32.83
C ALA A 759 -51.63 -20.97 -33.18
N ASP A 760 -51.26 -21.57 -34.30
CA ASP A 760 -49.87 -21.79 -34.74
C ASP A 760 -49.40 -20.79 -35.81
N LYS A 761 -50.22 -19.77 -36.13
CA LYS A 761 -49.93 -18.77 -37.17
C LYS A 761 -49.78 -17.37 -36.57
N LYS A 762 -49.01 -16.53 -37.28
CA LYS A 762 -48.89 -15.09 -37.04
C LYS A 762 -48.88 -14.34 -38.37
N SER A 763 -49.40 -13.12 -38.37
CA SER A 763 -49.37 -12.22 -39.52
C SER A 763 -48.28 -11.17 -39.33
N MET A 764 -47.40 -11.01 -40.31
CA MET A 764 -46.32 -10.01 -40.29
C MET A 764 -46.48 -9.07 -41.48
N ALA A 765 -46.60 -7.76 -41.22
CA ALA A 765 -46.84 -6.76 -42.25
C ALA A 765 -45.59 -5.90 -42.51
N TYR A 766 -45.18 -5.85 -43.78
CA TYR A 766 -43.97 -5.17 -44.23
C TYR A 766 -44.32 -4.08 -45.24
N THR A 767 -43.65 -2.93 -45.13
CA THR A 767 -43.55 -1.92 -46.18
C THR A 767 -42.24 -2.13 -46.92
N LEU A 768 -42.34 -2.43 -48.21
CA LEU A 768 -41.22 -2.53 -49.14
C LEU A 768 -41.10 -1.22 -49.91
N THR A 769 -39.94 -0.57 -49.83
CA THR A 769 -39.66 0.67 -50.57
C THR A 769 -38.76 0.37 -51.76
N PHE A 770 -39.24 0.65 -52.96
CA PHE A 770 -38.51 0.47 -54.21
C PHE A 770 -38.04 1.82 -54.75
N LEU A 771 -36.79 1.88 -55.23
CA LEU A 771 -36.18 3.08 -55.79
C LEU A 771 -35.11 2.70 -56.82
N ASP A 772 -35.11 3.40 -57.95
CA ASP A 772 -34.01 3.40 -58.92
C ASP A 772 -33.36 4.80 -58.87
N PRO A 773 -32.04 4.91 -58.61
CA PRO A 773 -31.38 6.21 -58.49
C PRO A 773 -31.24 6.95 -59.83
N ASP A 774 -31.45 6.27 -60.97
CA ASP A 774 -31.20 6.79 -62.32
C ASP A 774 -32.49 7.09 -63.10
N ARG A 775 -33.66 6.63 -62.64
CA ARG A 775 -34.95 6.87 -63.31
C ARG A 775 -36.16 6.66 -62.38
N THR A 776 -37.32 7.14 -62.83
CA THR A 776 -38.61 6.83 -62.19
C THR A 776 -39.02 5.39 -62.50
N LEU A 777 -39.43 4.65 -61.47
CA LEU A 777 -39.98 3.30 -61.59
C LEU A 777 -41.41 3.31 -62.15
N THR A 778 -41.77 2.29 -62.93
CA THR A 778 -43.17 2.07 -63.35
C THR A 778 -43.89 1.10 -62.41
N ASP A 779 -45.22 1.17 -62.41
CA ASP A 779 -46.07 0.31 -61.58
C ASP A 779 -45.90 -1.19 -61.91
N GLU A 780 -45.70 -1.50 -63.19
CA GLU A 780 -45.48 -2.85 -63.69
C GLU A 780 -44.16 -3.45 -63.16
N GLU A 781 -43.10 -2.64 -63.08
CA GLU A 781 -41.79 -3.07 -62.58
C GLU A 781 -41.84 -3.42 -61.10
N VAL A 782 -42.47 -2.56 -60.30
CA VAL A 782 -42.61 -2.79 -58.85
C VAL A 782 -43.54 -3.97 -58.57
N THR A 783 -44.61 -4.13 -59.34
CA THR A 783 -45.52 -5.28 -59.20
C THR A 783 -44.80 -6.58 -59.52
N LYS A 784 -43.97 -6.62 -60.58
CA LYS A 784 -43.16 -7.80 -60.92
C LYS A 784 -42.12 -8.12 -59.83
N ALA A 785 -41.43 -7.11 -59.29
CA ALA A 785 -40.48 -7.29 -58.21
C ALA A 785 -41.18 -7.83 -56.94
N ASN A 786 -42.32 -7.22 -56.57
CA ASN A 786 -43.11 -7.67 -55.43
C ASN A 786 -43.62 -9.11 -55.59
N GLN A 787 -44.08 -9.48 -56.79
CA GLN A 787 -44.56 -10.84 -57.06
C GLN A 787 -43.42 -11.88 -56.97
N THR A 788 -42.22 -11.51 -57.39
CA THR A 788 -41.02 -12.37 -57.25
C THR A 788 -40.70 -12.64 -55.78
N ILE A 789 -40.72 -11.59 -54.94
CA ILE A 789 -40.52 -11.69 -53.50
C ILE A 789 -41.60 -12.59 -52.87
N VAL A 790 -42.85 -12.31 -53.17
CA VAL A 790 -44.01 -13.06 -52.67
C VAL A 790 -43.91 -14.55 -53.01
N SER A 791 -43.67 -14.90 -54.27
CA SER A 791 -43.62 -16.30 -54.68
C SER A 791 -42.47 -17.07 -54.02
N ALA A 792 -41.34 -16.40 -53.74
CA ALA A 792 -40.26 -17.01 -52.98
C ALA A 792 -40.63 -17.25 -51.52
N LEU A 793 -41.35 -16.31 -50.89
CA LEU A 793 -41.84 -16.45 -49.53
C LEU A 793 -42.91 -17.55 -49.40
N GLU A 794 -43.83 -17.64 -50.37
CA GLU A 794 -44.80 -18.73 -50.49
C GLU A 794 -44.09 -20.08 -50.62
N SER A 795 -43.08 -20.18 -51.50
CA SER A 795 -42.38 -21.43 -51.76
C SER A 795 -41.49 -21.89 -50.61
N LYS A 796 -40.90 -20.97 -49.84
CA LYS A 796 -39.88 -21.31 -48.82
C LYS A 796 -40.45 -21.42 -47.41
N PHE A 797 -41.49 -20.65 -47.09
CA PHE A 797 -42.03 -20.54 -45.73
C PHE A 797 -43.51 -20.90 -45.63
N ASP A 798 -44.12 -21.41 -46.71
CA ASP A 798 -45.57 -21.63 -46.80
C ASP A 798 -46.36 -20.36 -46.38
N ALA A 799 -45.80 -19.19 -46.71
CA ALA A 799 -46.41 -17.91 -46.39
C ALA A 799 -47.68 -17.72 -47.23
N VAL A 800 -48.73 -17.14 -46.65
CA VAL A 800 -49.96 -16.79 -47.37
C VAL A 800 -50.17 -15.29 -47.30
N ILE A 801 -50.29 -14.63 -48.45
CA ILE A 801 -50.63 -13.20 -48.49
C ILE A 801 -52.06 -12.99 -47.99
N ARG A 802 -52.25 -11.96 -47.18
CA ARG A 802 -53.56 -11.47 -46.77
C ARG A 802 -53.98 -10.16 -47.40
#